data_AF-A0A2H3BU88-F1
#
_entry.id   AF-A0A2H3BU88-F1
#
_cell.length_a   1.000
_cell.length_b   1.000
_cell.length_c   1.000
_cell.angle_alpha   90.00
_cell.angle_beta   90.00
_cell.angle_gamma   90.00
#
_symmetry.space_group_name_H-M   'P 1'
#
loop_
_entity.id
_entity.type
_entity.pdbx_description
1 polymer ?
#
loop_
_entity_poly.entity_id
_entity_poly.type
_entity_poly.pdbx_seq_one_letter_code
_entity_poly.pdbx_strand_id
1 'polypeptide(L)'
;MSIKPSRTVDQPLPRRIKSFWKCLRALFSTPRARKDSSLDASSNSDQNVDEIAPSDSHEEVLYQDIPDNGGPISEVIPDSLSELQSEQLSTSSVVVSQVGPTDEHPSGQSSQASDDSDPESYWEPEVSQSALQTVQRLITHIQYNTLPKVTISATIETGQAESTIKVPKQRKYTGREPVIPSSLADIPCATLGVQGVLDRLNATLGTSHTLDTPSVLSVLEDCIVRNYDFGTAYGRLRSVWNRNNDCTIEDELRTCEEEDKEWRRKALVGDNLMKSTPPPRRVWDLCSNRVVPWWISIGSGWEWPSPISHAWVDEKDRMDVWTPINGKEWPVPIPKDANLNLIRIEMLRLGVTYTWLDVLCLRQKGGPREDLRAEEWMLDVPTIGNVYKWQTVVIYLSGLGRPLSLKEGNLESDRCWFRRAWTLQEVGRERIIAGDTPDGPMHAEPVDDNGNYETEMLTSFHKQLEHMEGTTSSFRLFDTLADMQNRVSTNPVDRVAGLAFCLEANRTYHESETPEDAWTVLVNAMGDQLRACILFLYPGVGLGCKKWRPTWEQVMTEPLPADVDCDGFIRRDDEMDEDWYEGPCIEQGLVRGLKARSAEGIDRYGELVVKDADGMRHTFNIRVTHQFPILEAAYTLLGSFTMSWDPKEVSKFWVVGRSFPDQRFEKLSVIRIPDKVERKRLNRCGVVQRGKKIYLL
;
A
#
# COMPACT_ATOMS: atom_id res chain seq x y z
N MET A 1 -14.81 -59.28 5.11
CA MET A 1 -15.60 -58.12 4.66
C MET A 1 -14.79 -56.89 5.03
N SER A 2 -14.08 -56.17 4.16
CA SER A 2 -14.22 -55.91 2.72
C SER A 2 -15.39 -54.98 2.36
N ILE A 3 -15.11 -53.67 2.39
CA ILE A 3 -15.71 -52.63 1.55
C ILE A 3 -14.53 -51.80 1.00
N LYS A 4 -14.61 -51.33 -0.24
CA LYS A 4 -13.51 -50.63 -0.95
C LYS A 4 -13.55 -49.12 -0.70
N PRO A 5 -12.41 -48.40 -0.80
CA PRO A 5 -12.44 -46.96 -1.02
C PRO A 5 -12.97 -46.64 -2.42
N SER A 6 -13.83 -45.62 -2.53
CA SER A 6 -14.30 -45.07 -3.80
C SER A 6 -13.44 -43.88 -4.23
N ARG A 7 -13.06 -43.82 -5.51
CA ARG A 7 -12.54 -42.59 -6.13
C ARG A 7 -13.62 -41.52 -6.11
N THR A 8 -13.29 -40.33 -5.62
CA THR A 8 -13.91 -39.09 -6.11
C THR A 8 -13.03 -38.60 -7.26
N VAL A 9 -13.64 -38.36 -8.43
CA VAL A 9 -12.96 -37.88 -9.64
C VAL A 9 -13.21 -36.39 -9.78
N ASP A 10 -12.22 -35.66 -10.29
CA ASP A 10 -12.34 -34.23 -10.59
C ASP A 10 -13.58 -33.93 -11.46
N GLN A 11 -14.34 -32.92 -11.07
CA GLN A 11 -15.28 -32.23 -11.95
C GLN A 11 -15.07 -30.72 -11.85
N PRO A 12 -15.13 -29.99 -12.97
CA PRO A 12 -14.66 -28.61 -13.05
C PRO A 12 -15.63 -27.60 -12.40
N LEU A 13 -15.19 -26.34 -12.32
CA LEU A 13 -15.86 -25.26 -11.57
C LEU A 13 -17.04 -24.48 -12.22
N PRO A 14 -17.49 -24.65 -13.49
CA PRO A 14 -18.26 -23.60 -14.18
C PRO A 14 -19.66 -23.32 -13.59
N ARG A 15 -20.17 -24.15 -12.68
CA ARG A 15 -21.45 -23.91 -11.99
C ARG A 15 -21.41 -22.83 -10.91
N ARG A 16 -20.25 -22.50 -10.33
CA ARG A 16 -20.15 -21.33 -9.42
C ARG A 16 -20.21 -20.01 -10.21
N ILE A 17 -19.50 -19.94 -11.34
CA ILE A 17 -19.40 -18.75 -12.20
C ILE A 17 -20.80 -18.27 -12.64
N LYS A 18 -21.63 -19.16 -13.22
CA LYS A 18 -23.00 -18.82 -13.66
C LYS A 18 -23.97 -18.52 -12.51
N SER A 19 -23.61 -18.79 -11.25
CA SER A 19 -24.38 -18.35 -10.07
C SER A 19 -23.94 -16.98 -9.57
N PHE A 20 -22.63 -16.69 -9.57
CA PHE A 20 -22.06 -15.45 -9.05
C PHE A 20 -22.49 -14.22 -9.88
N TRP A 21 -22.36 -14.30 -11.21
CA TRP A 21 -22.84 -13.28 -12.16
C TRP A 21 -24.37 -13.08 -12.15
N LYS A 22 -25.12 -13.99 -11.51
CA LYS A 22 -26.57 -13.86 -11.31
C LYS A 22 -26.91 -13.15 -9.99
N CYS A 23 -26.11 -13.34 -8.93
CA CYS A 23 -26.18 -12.52 -7.72
C CYS A 23 -25.78 -11.07 -7.99
N LEU A 24 -24.72 -10.84 -8.76
CA LEU A 24 -24.25 -9.48 -9.08
C LEU A 24 -25.34 -8.66 -9.82
N ARG A 25 -26.02 -9.28 -10.81
CA ARG A 25 -27.17 -8.66 -11.50
C ARG A 25 -28.40 -8.43 -10.60
N ALA A 26 -28.60 -9.24 -9.56
CA ALA A 26 -29.71 -9.08 -8.62
C ALA A 26 -29.51 -7.88 -7.67
N LEU A 27 -28.27 -7.63 -7.22
CA LEU A 27 -27.95 -6.56 -6.25
C LEU A 27 -28.13 -5.14 -6.80
N PHE A 28 -28.06 -4.94 -8.12
CA PHE A 28 -28.23 -3.63 -8.77
C PHE A 28 -29.58 -3.43 -9.48
N SER A 29 -30.50 -4.41 -9.38
CA SER A 29 -31.82 -4.33 -10.01
C SER A 29 -32.86 -3.67 -9.08
N THR A 30 -33.17 -2.39 -9.29
CA THR A 30 -34.24 -1.71 -8.52
C THR A 30 -35.63 -2.26 -8.86
N PRO A 31 -36.54 -2.42 -7.87
CA PRO A 31 -37.89 -2.91 -8.13
C PRO A 31 -38.68 -1.96 -9.03
N ARG A 32 -39.11 -2.44 -10.20
CA ARG A 32 -39.95 -1.68 -11.13
C ARG A 32 -41.36 -1.53 -10.52
N ALA A 33 -41.68 -0.32 -10.06
CA ALA A 33 -42.98 -0.01 -9.47
C ALA A 33 -44.14 -0.37 -10.41
N ARG A 34 -45.27 -0.77 -9.82
CA ARG A 34 -46.45 -1.28 -10.52
C ARG A 34 -47.09 -0.18 -11.40
N LYS A 35 -47.55 -0.54 -12.59
CA LYS A 35 -48.59 0.22 -13.28
C LYS A 35 -49.92 -0.03 -12.59
N ASP A 36 -50.56 1.01 -12.10
CA ASP A 36 -52.01 1.09 -11.98
C ASP A 36 -52.54 2.00 -13.12
N SER A 37 -53.81 1.86 -13.51
CA SER A 37 -54.28 2.36 -14.83
C SER A 37 -55.75 2.79 -14.89
N SER A 38 -55.98 4.10 -15.01
CA SER A 38 -57.19 4.79 -15.50
C SER A 38 -56.98 6.31 -15.37
N LEU A 39 -57.65 7.22 -16.08
CA LEU A 39 -58.26 7.25 -17.43
C LEU A 39 -58.41 8.73 -17.84
N ASP A 40 -58.60 9.01 -19.13
CA ASP A 40 -59.04 10.31 -19.70
C ASP A 40 -58.11 11.55 -19.52
N ALA A 41 -58.08 12.58 -20.39
CA ALA A 41 -58.77 12.80 -21.67
C ALA A 41 -57.89 13.54 -22.71
N SER A 42 -58.27 13.40 -23.99
CA SER A 42 -58.04 14.27 -25.16
C SER A 42 -57.16 15.54 -25.08
N SER A 43 -56.23 15.69 -26.03
CA SER A 43 -56.46 16.54 -27.22
C SER A 43 -55.41 16.30 -28.33
N ASN A 44 -55.75 16.65 -29.57
CA ASN A 44 -54.89 16.54 -30.75
C ASN A 44 -54.08 17.83 -30.98
N SER A 45 -52.91 17.74 -31.60
CA SER A 45 -52.71 18.35 -32.93
C SER A 45 -51.41 17.90 -33.63
N ASP A 46 -51.62 17.33 -34.80
CA ASP A 46 -50.72 16.97 -35.90
C ASP A 46 -49.55 17.90 -36.33
N GLN A 47 -48.52 17.22 -36.86
CA GLN A 47 -47.87 17.42 -38.18
C GLN A 47 -46.59 18.27 -38.40
N ASN A 48 -45.78 17.67 -39.29
CA ASN A 48 -44.69 18.16 -40.16
C ASN A 48 -43.34 18.50 -39.49
N VAL A 49 -42.17 18.00 -39.95
CA VAL A 49 -41.61 17.85 -41.33
C VAL A 49 -41.24 19.25 -41.88
N ASP A 50 -39.99 19.57 -42.19
CA ASP A 50 -39.07 18.79 -43.06
C ASP A 50 -37.56 18.91 -42.73
N GLU A 51 -36.71 18.26 -43.53
CA GLU A 51 -35.24 18.40 -43.50
C GLU A 51 -34.74 19.77 -44.03
N ILE A 52 -33.53 20.18 -43.63
CA ILE A 52 -32.45 20.73 -44.50
C ILE A 52 -31.21 21.10 -43.68
N ALA A 53 -30.03 20.83 -44.24
CA ALA A 53 -28.71 21.27 -43.78
C ALA A 53 -27.75 21.32 -44.99
N PRO A 54 -26.52 21.84 -44.87
CA PRO A 54 -26.06 23.00 -44.07
C PRO A 54 -25.59 24.14 -45.01
N SER A 55 -24.89 25.15 -44.48
CA SER A 55 -24.10 26.08 -45.30
C SER A 55 -22.83 26.51 -44.56
N ASP A 56 -21.67 26.13 -45.09
CA ASP A 56 -20.36 26.55 -44.57
C ASP A 56 -20.05 28.01 -44.89
N SER A 57 -19.23 28.64 -44.04
CA SER A 57 -18.47 29.85 -44.41
C SER A 57 -17.12 29.86 -43.69
N HIS A 58 -16.05 29.54 -44.43
CA HIS A 58 -14.68 29.75 -43.99
C HIS A 58 -14.33 31.25 -44.02
N GLU A 59 -13.58 31.74 -43.03
CA GLU A 59 -12.64 32.85 -43.21
C GLU A 59 -11.32 32.53 -42.51
N GLU A 60 -10.21 32.68 -43.25
CA GLU A 60 -8.84 32.56 -42.75
C GLU A 60 -8.17 33.95 -42.72
N VAL A 61 -7.63 34.35 -41.56
CA VAL A 61 -6.54 35.35 -41.45
C VAL A 61 -5.65 34.91 -40.27
N LEU A 62 -4.55 34.17 -40.43
CA LEU A 62 -3.25 34.41 -41.11
C LEU A 62 -2.17 34.89 -40.12
N TYR A 63 -1.05 34.15 -40.08
CA TYR A 63 0.07 34.30 -39.13
C TYR A 63 0.98 35.52 -39.42
N GLN A 64 1.58 36.09 -38.37
CA GLN A 64 2.84 36.87 -38.48
C GLN A 64 3.76 36.63 -37.28
N ASP A 65 4.94 36.05 -37.53
CA ASP A 65 6.10 36.01 -36.62
C ASP A 65 7.15 37.06 -37.05
N ILE A 66 7.72 37.84 -36.12
CA ILE A 66 9.14 38.25 -36.07
C ILE A 66 9.51 38.73 -34.62
N PRO A 67 10.80 38.86 -34.21
CA PRO A 67 11.21 38.22 -32.95
C PRO A 67 11.93 39.11 -31.90
N ASP A 68 12.11 38.49 -30.72
CA ASP A 68 13.25 38.56 -29.77
C ASP A 68 14.29 39.70 -29.88
N ASN A 69 14.41 40.52 -28.84
CA ASN A 69 15.69 40.74 -28.13
C ASN A 69 15.51 41.35 -26.71
N GLY A 70 16.42 41.03 -25.79
CA GLY A 70 16.33 41.30 -24.35
C GLY A 70 16.70 42.71 -23.83
N GLY A 71 16.56 42.88 -22.52
CA GLY A 71 17.01 44.05 -21.75
C GLY A 71 16.24 44.24 -20.42
N PRO A 72 16.90 44.23 -19.24
CA PRO A 72 16.22 44.39 -17.94
C PRO A 72 16.08 45.86 -17.50
N ILE A 73 15.09 46.13 -16.65
CA ILE A 73 14.95 47.41 -15.91
C ILE A 73 14.73 47.09 -14.41
N SER A 74 15.24 47.98 -13.55
CA SER A 74 15.37 47.83 -12.09
C SER A 74 14.17 48.37 -11.29
N GLU A 75 14.21 48.19 -9.96
CA GLU A 75 13.53 48.99 -8.92
C GLU A 75 11.98 48.88 -8.80
N VAL A 76 11.35 48.94 -7.60
CA VAL A 76 11.81 49.22 -6.22
C VAL A 76 11.21 48.18 -5.23
N ILE A 77 11.93 47.84 -4.16
CA ILE A 77 11.40 47.17 -2.95
C ILE A 77 11.33 48.19 -1.80
N PRO A 78 10.26 48.22 -0.98
CA PRO A 78 10.28 48.75 0.38
C PRO A 78 10.41 47.60 1.41
N ASP A 79 11.46 47.62 2.22
CA ASP A 79 11.70 46.63 3.26
C ASP A 79 10.71 46.72 4.44
N SER A 80 10.36 45.58 5.04
CA SER A 80 10.57 45.31 6.48
C SER A 80 9.91 44.01 6.95
N LEU A 81 10.72 43.00 7.27
CA LEU A 81 10.82 42.39 8.61
C LEU A 81 11.65 41.09 8.54
N SER A 82 12.97 41.24 8.70
CA SER A 82 13.86 40.12 9.00
C SER A 82 13.97 39.97 10.50
N GLU A 83 13.79 38.75 11.05
CA GLU A 83 14.49 38.36 12.28
C GLU A 83 14.65 36.83 12.38
N LEU A 84 15.85 36.43 12.83
CA LEU A 84 16.22 35.11 13.37
C LEU A 84 16.06 33.86 12.49
N GLN A 85 17.12 33.57 11.73
CA GLN A 85 17.55 32.19 11.42
C GLN A 85 18.92 31.91 12.06
N SER A 86 19.21 30.63 12.27
CA SER A 86 20.55 30.03 12.42
C SER A 86 21.35 30.29 13.72
N GLU A 87 21.42 29.26 14.56
CA GLU A 87 22.71 28.77 15.07
C GLU A 87 22.89 27.30 14.68
N GLN A 88 24.12 26.91 14.33
CA GLN A 88 24.50 25.52 14.00
C GLN A 88 25.60 25.02 14.93
N LEU A 89 25.53 23.72 15.22
CA LEU A 89 26.61 22.78 15.56
C LEU A 89 28.01 23.35 15.87
N SER A 90 28.56 22.98 17.03
CA SER A 90 30.01 22.91 17.23
C SER A 90 30.41 21.79 18.18
N THR A 91 31.26 20.89 17.70
CA THR A 91 31.87 19.81 18.48
C THR A 91 33.29 20.20 18.91
N SER A 92 33.64 19.96 20.18
CA SER A 92 35.05 19.89 20.61
C SER A 92 35.18 19.02 21.87
N SER A 93 36.41 18.63 22.22
CA SER A 93 36.67 17.49 23.11
C SER A 93 37.90 17.65 24.02
N VAL A 94 37.98 16.77 25.02
CA VAL A 94 39.14 16.43 25.88
C VAL A 94 39.56 17.48 26.94
N VAL A 95 39.50 17.10 28.23
CA VAL A 95 40.66 16.88 29.14
C VAL A 95 40.17 16.44 30.54
N VAL A 96 40.97 15.61 31.21
CA VAL A 96 40.69 14.92 32.49
C VAL A 96 41.34 15.63 33.69
N SER A 97 40.69 15.65 34.86
CA SER A 97 41.34 15.45 36.18
C SER A 97 40.34 15.21 37.32
N GLN A 98 40.81 14.55 38.38
CA GLN A 98 40.05 14.12 39.57
C GLN A 98 40.28 15.05 40.77
N VAL A 99 39.43 14.94 41.81
CA VAL A 99 39.79 14.59 43.22
C VAL A 99 38.59 14.87 44.16
N GLY A 100 38.30 13.96 45.09
CA GLY A 100 37.33 14.12 46.21
C GLY A 100 38.05 14.20 47.57
N PRO A 101 37.54 13.63 48.69
CA PRO A 101 36.25 12.96 48.95
C PRO A 101 35.29 13.92 49.70
N THR A 102 34.51 13.70 50.78
CA THR A 102 34.22 12.61 51.79
C THR A 102 32.88 13.02 52.50
N ASP A 103 32.14 12.27 53.33
CA ASP A 103 32.17 10.89 53.89
C ASP A 103 30.72 10.48 54.32
N GLU A 104 30.58 9.52 55.26
CA GLU A 104 29.42 9.20 56.12
C GLU A 104 28.27 8.33 55.54
N HIS A 105 28.55 7.02 55.47
CA HIS A 105 27.56 5.95 55.68
C HIS A 105 27.33 5.68 57.19
N PRO A 106 26.20 5.08 57.61
CA PRO A 106 26.27 3.62 57.86
C PRO A 106 24.99 2.78 57.57
N SER A 107 25.25 1.60 57.00
CA SER A 107 24.59 0.29 57.24
C SER A 107 23.05 0.11 57.14
N GLY A 108 22.65 -0.82 56.27
CA GLY A 108 21.36 -1.52 56.33
C GLY A 108 21.34 -2.74 55.40
N GLN A 109 21.59 -3.94 55.92
CA GLN A 109 21.54 -5.18 55.13
C GLN A 109 20.10 -5.69 55.00
N SER A 110 19.70 -6.10 53.79
CA SER A 110 18.60 -7.05 53.59
C SER A 110 18.83 -7.86 52.31
N SER A 111 18.25 -9.06 52.24
CA SER A 111 18.52 -10.08 51.21
C SER A 111 17.76 -9.84 49.91
N GLN A 112 18.40 -10.16 48.78
CA GLN A 112 17.70 -10.35 47.51
C GLN A 112 16.73 -11.55 47.60
N ALA A 113 15.52 -11.35 47.10
CA ALA A 113 14.68 -12.39 46.53
C ALA A 113 14.19 -11.85 45.18
N SER A 114 14.55 -12.52 44.08
CA SER A 114 14.09 -12.19 42.73
C SER A 114 12.72 -12.82 42.51
N ASP A 115 11.69 -12.00 42.30
CA ASP A 115 10.32 -12.42 42.05
C ASP A 115 9.88 -11.90 40.66
N ASP A 116 10.54 -12.42 39.63
CA ASP A 116 10.28 -12.09 38.22
C ASP A 116 8.95 -12.72 37.77
N SER A 117 7.86 -12.01 38.05
CA SER A 117 6.51 -12.35 37.56
C SER A 117 6.24 -11.64 36.24
N ASP A 118 6.33 -12.36 35.12
CA ASP A 118 5.87 -11.88 33.82
C ASP A 118 4.38 -11.45 33.88
N PRO A 119 3.99 -10.28 33.32
CA PRO A 119 2.59 -9.89 33.25
C PRO A 119 1.86 -10.73 32.20
N GLU A 120 0.95 -11.62 32.65
CA GLU A 120 0.13 -12.45 31.76
C GLU A 120 -0.61 -11.60 30.72
N SER A 121 -0.48 -11.95 29.44
CA SER A 121 -1.20 -11.27 28.36
C SER A 121 -2.69 -11.58 28.43
N TYR A 122 -3.47 -10.67 29.01
CA TYR A 122 -4.93 -10.74 29.00
C TYR A 122 -5.45 -10.57 27.56
N TRP A 123 -5.79 -11.70 26.93
CA TRP A 123 -6.50 -11.74 25.65
C TRP A 123 -7.98 -11.39 25.85
N GLU A 124 -8.25 -10.10 26.05
CA GLU A 124 -9.58 -9.54 25.79
C GLU A 124 -9.98 -9.82 24.32
N PRO A 125 -11.23 -10.23 24.04
CA PRO A 125 -11.65 -10.57 22.68
C PRO A 125 -11.86 -9.28 21.85
N GLU A 126 -10.83 -8.89 21.09
CA GLU A 126 -10.87 -7.72 20.22
C GLU A 126 -12.11 -7.69 19.31
N VAL A 127 -12.95 -6.67 19.49
CA VAL A 127 -13.94 -6.31 18.47
C VAL A 127 -13.18 -5.77 17.27
N SER A 128 -13.08 -6.58 16.20
CA SER A 128 -12.34 -6.24 14.99
C SER A 128 -12.59 -4.80 14.54
N GLN A 129 -11.51 -4.07 14.23
CA GLN A 129 -11.55 -2.66 13.81
C GLN A 129 -12.56 -2.42 12.66
N SER A 130 -12.70 -3.39 11.75
CA SER A 130 -13.70 -3.37 10.67
C SER A 130 -15.15 -3.32 11.16
N ALA A 131 -15.48 -3.94 12.30
CA ALA A 131 -16.80 -3.87 12.90
C ALA A 131 -17.07 -2.51 13.55
N LEU A 132 -16.08 -1.94 14.27
CA LEU A 132 -16.18 -0.60 14.85
C LEU A 132 -16.36 0.48 13.75
N GLN A 133 -15.57 0.40 12.67
CA GLN A 133 -15.72 1.24 11.48
C GLN A 133 -17.11 1.11 10.84
N THR A 134 -17.67 -0.10 10.79
CA THR A 134 -19.01 -0.34 10.23
C THR A 134 -20.10 0.30 11.08
N VAL A 135 -20.03 0.16 12.42
CA VAL A 135 -20.96 0.80 13.35
C VAL A 135 -20.87 2.32 13.25
N GLN A 136 -19.65 2.87 13.19
CA GLN A 136 -19.46 4.32 13.10
C GLN A 136 -19.95 4.90 11.77
N ARG A 137 -19.69 4.23 10.63
CA ARG A 137 -20.26 4.61 9.32
C ARG A 137 -21.79 4.68 9.36
N LEU A 138 -22.44 3.74 10.06
CA LEU A 138 -23.89 3.75 10.25
C LEU A 138 -24.36 4.96 11.09
N ILE A 139 -23.64 5.31 12.17
CA ILE A 139 -23.95 6.49 12.99
C ILE A 139 -23.84 7.78 12.17
N THR A 140 -22.72 7.99 11.46
CA THR A 140 -22.50 9.15 10.59
C THR A 140 -23.54 9.23 9.47
N HIS A 141 -23.89 8.10 8.84
CA HIS A 141 -24.93 8.05 7.81
C HIS A 141 -26.33 8.34 8.38
N ILE A 142 -26.65 7.92 9.62
CA ILE A 142 -27.91 8.28 10.29
C ILE A 142 -27.99 9.79 10.53
N GLN A 143 -26.89 10.43 10.97
CA GLN A 143 -26.83 11.89 11.10
C GLN A 143 -27.07 12.59 9.76
N TYR A 144 -26.34 12.21 8.70
CA TYR A 144 -26.49 12.82 7.37
C TYR A 144 -27.87 12.58 6.74
N ASN A 145 -28.59 11.51 7.11
CA ASN A 145 -29.95 11.28 6.61
C ASN A 145 -30.96 12.39 6.99
N THR A 146 -30.66 13.21 8.01
CA THR A 146 -31.45 14.39 8.38
C THR A 146 -31.22 15.60 7.47
N LEU A 147 -30.04 15.70 6.84
CA LEU A 147 -29.61 16.87 6.07
C LEU A 147 -30.30 17.00 4.71
N PRO A 148 -30.47 18.22 4.16
CA PRO A 148 -31.07 18.42 2.85
C PRO A 148 -30.26 17.73 1.74
N LYS A 149 -30.92 17.35 0.63
CA LYS A 149 -30.21 16.76 -0.50
C LYS A 149 -29.40 17.83 -1.24
N VAL A 150 -28.08 17.63 -1.34
CA VAL A 150 -27.18 18.47 -2.14
C VAL A 150 -26.92 17.82 -3.50
N THR A 151 -26.50 18.60 -4.48
CA THR A 151 -26.15 18.13 -5.83
C THR A 151 -24.94 18.88 -6.35
N ILE A 152 -23.95 18.15 -6.85
CA ILE A 152 -22.85 18.68 -7.66
C ILE A 152 -22.82 17.94 -9.01
N SER A 153 -22.38 18.60 -10.07
CA SER A 153 -22.29 18.01 -11.41
C SER A 153 -21.17 18.63 -12.22
N ALA A 154 -20.80 17.97 -13.33
CA ALA A 154 -19.84 18.47 -14.31
C ALA A 154 -20.15 19.93 -14.70
N THR A 155 -21.42 20.27 -14.95
CA THR A 155 -21.82 21.63 -15.32
C THR A 155 -21.52 22.65 -14.23
N ILE A 156 -21.67 22.29 -12.95
CA ILE A 156 -21.40 23.17 -11.80
C ILE A 156 -19.89 23.27 -11.52
N GLU A 157 -19.18 22.16 -11.65
CA GLU A 157 -17.80 21.98 -11.16
C GLU A 157 -16.72 22.18 -12.24
N THR A 158 -17.08 22.14 -13.52
CA THR A 158 -16.16 22.32 -14.67
C THR A 158 -16.75 23.13 -15.83
N GLY A 159 -18.04 23.51 -15.78
CA GLY A 159 -18.77 24.15 -16.87
C GLY A 159 -19.13 23.23 -18.05
N GLN A 160 -18.66 21.97 -18.06
CA GLN A 160 -18.95 21.01 -19.13
C GLN A 160 -20.33 20.39 -18.94
N ALA A 161 -21.11 20.26 -20.02
CA ALA A 161 -22.44 19.66 -19.95
C ALA A 161 -22.38 18.18 -19.55
N GLU A 162 -23.27 17.74 -18.64
CA GLU A 162 -23.32 16.34 -18.16
C GLU A 162 -23.37 15.28 -19.29
N SER A 163 -23.87 15.64 -20.48
CA SER A 163 -23.96 14.76 -21.65
C SER A 163 -22.63 14.50 -22.36
N THR A 164 -21.64 15.41 -22.30
CA THR A 164 -20.35 15.23 -22.99
C THR A 164 -19.36 14.37 -22.19
N ILE A 165 -19.57 14.26 -20.88
CA ILE A 165 -18.77 13.40 -20.00
C ILE A 165 -19.06 11.92 -20.32
N LYS A 166 -18.05 11.19 -20.77
CA LYS A 166 -18.18 9.79 -21.21
C LYS A 166 -18.54 8.84 -20.05
N VAL A 167 -17.88 8.99 -18.90
CA VAL A 167 -18.07 8.14 -17.71
C VAL A 167 -19.37 8.54 -17.00
N PRO A 168 -20.40 7.69 -16.92
CA PRO A 168 -21.70 8.09 -16.36
C PRO A 168 -21.64 8.50 -14.87
N LYS A 169 -20.73 7.89 -14.10
CA LYS A 169 -20.53 8.20 -12.67
C LYS A 169 -19.91 9.59 -12.43
N GLN A 170 -19.13 10.12 -13.38
CA GLN A 170 -18.50 11.46 -13.27
C GLN A 170 -19.47 12.62 -13.56
N ARG A 171 -20.67 12.34 -14.11
CA ARG A 171 -21.61 13.37 -14.59
C ARG A 171 -22.19 14.23 -13.47
N LYS A 172 -22.73 13.58 -12.45
CA LYS A 172 -23.56 14.20 -11.41
C LYS A 172 -23.66 13.32 -10.19
N TYR A 173 -23.53 13.91 -9.01
CA TYR A 173 -23.84 13.31 -7.71
C TYR A 173 -25.01 14.06 -7.06
N THR A 174 -25.90 13.31 -6.40
CA THR A 174 -27.01 13.83 -5.58
C THR A 174 -27.19 12.89 -4.38
N GLY A 175 -26.92 13.39 -3.17
CA GLY A 175 -27.02 12.64 -1.92
C GLY A 175 -27.43 13.54 -0.76
N ARG A 176 -27.22 13.11 0.49
CA ARG A 176 -27.48 13.92 1.71
C ARG A 176 -26.21 14.20 2.53
N GLU A 177 -25.12 13.54 2.17
CA GLU A 177 -23.79 13.84 2.65
C GLU A 177 -23.50 15.33 2.37
N PRO A 178 -22.94 16.10 3.33
CA PRO A 178 -22.88 17.57 3.25
C PRO A 178 -21.72 18.04 2.36
N VAL A 179 -21.85 17.76 1.06
CA VAL A 179 -20.90 18.10 0.01
C VAL A 179 -21.07 19.55 -0.42
N ILE A 180 -20.03 20.37 -0.34
CA ILE A 180 -20.06 21.77 -0.84
C ILE A 180 -19.54 21.86 -2.28
N PRO A 181 -20.09 22.74 -3.14
CA PRO A 181 -19.55 22.96 -4.48
C PRO A 181 -18.18 23.63 -4.39
N SER A 182 -17.29 23.39 -5.36
CA SER A 182 -15.92 23.96 -5.31
C SER A 182 -15.93 25.50 -5.27
N SER A 183 -16.89 26.14 -5.94
CA SER A 183 -17.08 27.60 -5.90
C SER A 183 -17.47 28.17 -4.52
N LEU A 184 -17.90 27.34 -3.57
CA LEU A 184 -18.05 27.71 -2.16
C LEU A 184 -16.79 27.34 -1.36
N ALA A 185 -16.15 26.20 -1.65
CA ALA A 185 -14.90 25.79 -1.00
C ALA A 185 -13.76 26.79 -1.23
N ASP A 186 -13.66 27.35 -2.43
CA ASP A 186 -12.60 28.25 -2.88
C ASP A 186 -12.72 29.70 -2.34
N ILE A 187 -13.75 30.04 -1.56
CA ILE A 187 -13.94 31.38 -0.99
C ILE A 187 -13.05 31.56 0.25
N PRO A 188 -12.16 32.59 0.32
CA PRO A 188 -11.37 32.86 1.51
C PRO A 188 -12.24 33.15 2.74
N CYS A 189 -11.91 32.57 3.90
CA CYS A 189 -12.61 32.85 5.16
C CYS A 189 -12.57 34.34 5.52
N ALA A 190 -11.47 35.03 5.20
CA ALA A 190 -11.34 36.48 5.37
C ALA A 190 -12.37 37.30 4.56
N THR A 191 -12.86 36.79 3.42
CA THR A 191 -13.90 37.42 2.60
C THR A 191 -15.31 37.21 3.16
N LEU A 192 -15.52 36.11 3.90
CA LEU A 192 -16.77 35.83 4.59
C LEU A 192 -16.86 36.54 5.96
N GLY A 193 -15.72 36.70 6.64
CA GLY A 193 -15.66 37.11 8.04
C GLY A 193 -16.18 36.03 8.99
N VAL A 194 -15.93 36.17 10.29
CA VAL A 194 -16.27 35.17 11.32
C VAL A 194 -17.73 34.73 11.23
N GLN A 195 -18.67 35.69 11.20
CA GLN A 195 -20.10 35.40 11.08
C GLN A 195 -20.44 34.70 9.75
N GLY A 196 -19.86 35.11 8.63
CA GLY A 196 -20.12 34.50 7.34
C GLY A 196 -19.59 33.06 7.23
N VAL A 197 -18.50 32.73 7.93
CA VAL A 197 -18.03 31.33 8.03
C VAL A 197 -18.96 30.52 8.93
N LEU A 198 -19.38 31.07 10.09
CA LEU A 198 -20.35 30.43 10.99
C LEU A 198 -21.69 30.13 10.28
N ASP A 199 -22.27 31.11 9.59
CA ASP A 199 -23.55 30.98 8.88
C ASP A 199 -23.48 29.88 7.80
N ARG A 200 -22.34 29.78 7.10
CA ARG A 200 -22.12 28.74 6.08
C ARG A 200 -21.91 27.35 6.69
N LEU A 201 -21.22 27.24 7.82
CA LEU A 201 -21.09 25.99 8.57
C LEU A 201 -22.44 25.51 9.08
N ASN A 202 -23.18 26.38 9.78
CA ASN A 202 -24.53 26.12 10.29
C ASN A 202 -25.48 25.67 9.17
N ALA A 203 -25.53 26.40 8.05
CA ALA A 203 -26.39 26.06 6.92
C ALA A 203 -26.01 24.73 6.22
N THR A 204 -24.71 24.38 6.21
CA THR A 204 -24.20 23.16 5.55
C THR A 204 -24.37 21.91 6.42
N LEU A 205 -24.21 22.06 7.74
CA LEU A 205 -24.24 20.97 8.73
C LEU A 205 -25.58 20.85 9.46
N GLY A 206 -26.57 21.69 9.12
CA GLY A 206 -27.91 21.67 9.72
C GLY A 206 -27.94 22.10 11.18
N THR A 207 -27.05 23.02 11.57
CA THR A 207 -26.77 23.38 12.97
C THR A 207 -27.04 24.85 13.26
N SER A 208 -26.98 25.22 14.55
CA SER A 208 -27.38 26.53 15.06
C SER A 208 -26.44 27.04 16.15
N HIS A 209 -25.13 26.84 15.98
CA HIS A 209 -24.13 27.37 16.91
C HIS A 209 -24.07 28.89 16.82
N THR A 210 -23.72 29.55 17.94
CA THR A 210 -23.49 31.00 18.02
C THR A 210 -22.02 31.29 18.33
N LEU A 211 -21.61 32.56 18.27
CA LEU A 211 -20.25 32.96 18.68
C LEU A 211 -20.03 32.82 20.20
N ASP A 212 -21.10 32.72 20.99
CA ASP A 212 -21.08 32.41 22.43
C ASP A 212 -20.87 30.90 22.71
N THR A 213 -20.91 30.06 21.67
CA THR A 213 -20.67 28.62 21.80
C THR A 213 -19.17 28.37 22.05
N PRO A 214 -18.78 27.56 23.06
CA PRO A 214 -17.38 27.41 23.46
C PRO A 214 -16.42 27.14 22.31
N SER A 215 -15.34 27.94 22.26
CA SER A 215 -14.27 27.92 21.25
C SER A 215 -14.68 28.17 19.79
N VAL A 216 -15.97 28.35 19.46
CA VAL A 216 -16.41 28.63 18.08
C VAL A 216 -15.81 29.95 17.56
N LEU A 217 -15.82 31.02 18.37
CA LEU A 217 -15.18 32.28 17.98
C LEU A 217 -13.67 32.12 17.72
N SER A 218 -12.93 31.56 18.68
CA SER A 218 -11.48 31.30 18.60
C SER A 218 -11.09 30.56 17.32
N VAL A 219 -11.77 29.44 17.05
CA VAL A 219 -11.44 28.55 15.94
C VAL A 219 -11.80 29.15 14.57
N LEU A 220 -12.85 29.98 14.50
CA LEU A 220 -13.19 30.71 13.28
C LEU A 220 -12.26 31.91 13.02
N GLU A 221 -11.77 32.57 14.07
CA GLU A 221 -10.73 33.60 13.96
C GLU A 221 -9.38 33.00 13.53
N ASP A 222 -8.96 31.86 14.08
CA ASP A 222 -7.76 31.12 13.66
C ASP A 222 -7.82 30.73 12.16
N CYS A 223 -8.98 30.27 11.67
CA CYS A 223 -9.18 29.99 10.23
C CYS A 223 -8.96 31.23 9.34
N ILE A 224 -9.31 32.43 9.82
CA ILE A 224 -9.08 33.69 9.10
C ILE A 224 -7.60 34.11 9.19
N VAL A 225 -6.99 34.02 10.38
CA VAL A 225 -5.58 34.36 10.62
C VAL A 225 -4.64 33.46 9.81
N ARG A 226 -4.96 32.16 9.65
CA ARG A 226 -4.23 31.23 8.79
C ARG A 226 -4.52 31.40 7.29
N ASN A 227 -5.34 32.38 6.90
CA ASN A 227 -5.75 32.63 5.52
C ASN A 227 -6.34 31.37 4.83
N TYR A 228 -7.15 30.60 5.58
CA TYR A 228 -7.84 29.44 5.02
C TYR A 228 -8.98 29.87 4.09
N ASP A 229 -9.26 29.02 3.12
CA ASP A 229 -10.52 29.05 2.39
C ASP A 229 -11.61 28.27 3.14
N PHE A 230 -12.86 28.53 2.77
CA PHE A 230 -14.01 27.93 3.43
C PHE A 230 -13.99 26.40 3.32
N GLY A 231 -13.46 25.84 2.23
CA GLY A 231 -13.25 24.40 2.10
C GLY A 231 -12.30 23.86 3.16
N THR A 232 -11.19 24.54 3.42
CA THR A 232 -10.17 24.10 4.38
C THR A 232 -10.67 24.21 5.81
N ALA A 233 -11.36 25.31 6.15
CA ALA A 233 -12.06 25.45 7.43
C ALA A 233 -13.16 24.38 7.59
N TYR A 234 -14.02 24.21 6.58
CA TYR A 234 -15.09 23.22 6.60
C TYR A 234 -14.58 21.78 6.77
N GLY A 235 -13.56 21.39 5.99
CA GLY A 235 -12.94 20.07 6.08
C GLY A 235 -12.25 19.80 7.42
N ARG A 236 -11.65 20.84 8.05
CA ARG A 236 -11.07 20.76 9.40
C ARG A 236 -12.10 20.61 10.51
N LEU A 237 -13.25 21.29 10.39
CA LEU A 237 -14.22 21.39 11.48
C LEU A 237 -15.35 20.36 11.41
N ARG A 238 -15.72 19.87 10.23
CA ARG A 238 -16.89 19.00 9.98
C ARG A 238 -17.01 17.79 10.91
N SER A 239 -15.91 17.15 11.31
CA SER A 239 -15.91 15.93 12.14
C SER A 239 -16.10 16.21 13.63
N VAL A 240 -15.70 17.39 14.11
CA VAL A 240 -15.76 17.80 15.53
C VAL A 240 -16.91 18.78 15.83
N TRP A 241 -17.44 19.47 14.82
CA TRP A 241 -18.46 20.54 14.94
C TRP A 241 -19.70 20.17 15.79
N ASN A 242 -20.08 18.90 15.80
CA ASN A 242 -21.28 18.38 16.48
C ASN A 242 -20.96 17.26 17.50
N ARG A 243 -19.72 17.19 18.03
CA ARG A 243 -19.41 16.22 19.08
C ARG A 243 -20.03 16.63 20.40
N ASN A 244 -20.81 15.72 21.00
CA ASN A 244 -21.36 15.86 22.34
C ASN A 244 -20.42 15.17 23.33
N ASN A 245 -19.32 15.84 23.69
CA ASN A 245 -18.41 15.43 24.76
C ASN A 245 -18.13 16.63 25.70
N ASP A 246 -17.31 16.43 26.72
CA ASP A 246 -16.96 17.48 27.70
C ASP A 246 -15.76 18.36 27.25
N CYS A 247 -15.36 18.28 25.98
CA CYS A 247 -14.22 19.02 25.40
C CYS A 247 -14.71 20.15 24.49
N THR A 248 -13.85 21.14 24.20
CA THR A 248 -14.16 22.12 23.14
C THR A 248 -13.57 21.68 21.79
N ILE A 249 -14.11 22.26 20.71
CA ILE A 249 -13.63 22.04 19.33
C ILE A 249 -12.11 22.30 19.22
N GLU A 250 -11.57 23.27 19.95
CA GLU A 250 -10.14 23.59 19.92
C GLU A 250 -9.29 22.53 20.63
N ASP A 251 -9.76 22.02 21.78
CA ASP A 251 -9.05 20.99 22.56
C ASP A 251 -8.99 19.66 21.80
N GLU A 252 -10.07 19.30 21.10
CA GLU A 252 -10.12 18.10 20.25
C GLU A 252 -9.11 18.16 19.10
N LEU A 253 -9.11 19.28 18.36
CA LEU A 253 -8.18 19.47 17.24
C LEU A 253 -6.73 19.44 17.72
N ARG A 254 -6.45 20.05 18.88
CA ARG A 254 -5.12 20.07 19.49
C ARG A 254 -4.67 18.66 19.89
N THR A 255 -5.51 17.92 20.62
CA THR A 255 -5.22 16.53 21.04
C THR A 255 -4.97 15.63 19.83
N CYS A 256 -5.82 15.66 18.80
CA CYS A 256 -5.63 14.82 17.61
C CYS A 256 -4.36 15.19 16.81
N GLU A 257 -3.98 16.47 16.75
CA GLU A 257 -2.72 16.91 16.10
C GLU A 257 -1.48 16.50 16.91
N GLU A 258 -1.55 16.54 18.24
CA GLU A 258 -0.47 16.09 19.15
C GLU A 258 -0.30 14.57 19.12
N GLU A 259 -1.38 13.80 19.06
CA GLU A 259 -1.35 12.34 18.92
C GLU A 259 -0.70 11.89 17.61
N ASP A 260 -1.05 12.48 16.46
CA ASP A 260 -0.42 12.14 15.16
C ASP A 260 1.08 12.49 15.13
N LYS A 261 1.46 13.65 15.68
CA LYS A 261 2.88 14.03 15.84
C LYS A 261 3.64 13.01 16.68
N GLU A 262 3.09 12.62 17.83
CA GLU A 262 3.72 11.67 18.75
C GLU A 262 3.76 10.25 18.18
N TRP A 263 2.75 9.83 17.42
CA TRP A 263 2.74 8.56 16.68
C TRP A 263 3.81 8.54 15.60
N ARG A 264 3.93 9.60 14.78
CA ARG A 264 4.97 9.72 13.75
C ARG A 264 6.38 9.77 14.36
N ARG A 265 6.55 10.45 15.49
CA ARG A 265 7.83 10.46 16.24
C ARG A 265 8.19 9.08 16.82
N LYS A 266 7.19 8.30 17.27
CA LYS A 266 7.38 6.92 17.78
C LYS A 266 7.55 5.85 16.69
N ALA A 267 7.25 6.18 15.43
CA ALA A 267 7.31 5.23 14.32
C ALA A 267 8.75 4.91 13.87
N LEU A 268 9.72 5.80 14.08
CA LEU A 268 11.11 5.62 13.68
C LEU A 268 11.94 4.92 14.78
N VAL A 269 12.84 4.02 14.38
CA VAL A 269 13.86 3.39 15.23
C VAL A 269 15.21 3.44 14.52
N GLY A 270 16.10 4.29 15.02
CA GLY A 270 17.29 4.70 14.28
C GLY A 270 16.94 5.39 12.96
N ASP A 271 17.91 5.48 12.05
CA ASP A 271 17.76 6.24 10.82
C ASP A 271 17.03 5.48 9.70
N ASN A 272 16.99 4.15 9.76
CA ASN A 272 16.63 3.27 8.62
C ASN A 272 15.43 2.34 8.84
N LEU A 273 14.94 2.17 10.08
CA LEU A 273 13.90 1.19 10.43
C LEU A 273 12.65 1.84 11.01
N MET A 274 11.49 1.20 10.78
CA MET A 274 10.21 1.68 11.28
C MET A 274 9.56 0.65 12.22
N LYS A 275 9.30 1.06 13.47
CA LYS A 275 8.66 0.26 14.52
C LYS A 275 7.17 0.01 14.25
N SER A 276 6.51 0.98 13.61
CA SER A 276 5.10 0.93 13.27
C SER A 276 4.83 1.73 12.00
N THR A 277 3.79 1.35 11.28
CA THR A 277 3.29 2.08 10.11
C THR A 277 2.26 3.13 10.56
N PRO A 278 2.61 4.43 10.62
CA PRO A 278 1.63 5.46 10.93
C PRO A 278 0.51 5.51 9.86
N PRO A 279 -0.64 6.12 10.20
CA PRO A 279 -1.70 6.40 9.23
C PRO A 279 -1.21 7.37 8.13
N PRO A 280 -1.91 7.45 6.99
CA PRO A 280 -1.60 8.44 5.95
C PRO A 280 -1.61 9.86 6.55
N ARG A 281 -0.62 10.70 6.23
CA ARG A 281 -0.53 12.06 6.81
C ARG A 281 -1.72 12.95 6.41
N ARG A 282 -2.21 12.78 5.18
CA ARG A 282 -3.30 13.55 4.60
C ARG A 282 -4.28 12.65 3.86
N VAL A 283 -5.53 13.09 3.75
CA VAL A 283 -6.58 12.50 2.90
C VAL A 283 -7.35 13.59 2.19
N TRP A 284 -7.89 13.28 1.01
CA TRP A 284 -8.81 14.16 0.31
C TRP A 284 -10.22 13.94 0.84
N ASP A 285 -10.74 14.94 1.55
CA ASP A 285 -12.15 15.02 1.93
C ASP A 285 -12.97 15.48 0.71
N LEU A 286 -13.82 14.58 0.23
CA LEU A 286 -14.66 14.81 -0.95
C LEU A 286 -15.84 15.72 -0.65
N CYS A 287 -16.23 15.90 0.62
CA CYS A 287 -17.27 16.85 1.01
C CYS A 287 -16.76 18.30 0.93
N SER A 288 -15.59 18.61 1.49
CA SER A 288 -14.95 19.94 1.41
C SER A 288 -14.24 20.24 0.09
N ASN A 289 -13.88 19.20 -0.67
CA ASN A 289 -12.92 19.26 -1.77
C ASN A 289 -11.52 19.77 -1.35
N ARG A 290 -11.03 19.31 -0.19
CA ARG A 290 -9.69 19.65 0.31
C ARG A 290 -8.94 18.44 0.80
N VAL A 291 -7.62 18.49 0.62
CA VAL A 291 -6.66 17.60 1.26
C VAL A 291 -6.47 18.10 2.69
N VAL A 292 -6.88 17.31 3.66
CA VAL A 292 -6.82 17.62 5.09
C VAL A 292 -5.94 16.61 5.83
N PRO A 293 -5.27 17.00 6.93
CA PRO A 293 -4.60 16.05 7.81
C PRO A 293 -5.53 14.91 8.24
N TRP A 294 -5.06 13.66 8.20
CA TRP A 294 -5.94 12.51 8.47
C TRP A 294 -6.45 12.46 9.91
N TRP A 295 -5.71 13.01 10.87
CA TRP A 295 -6.11 13.02 12.28
C TRP A 295 -7.46 13.73 12.53
N ILE A 296 -7.89 14.63 11.64
CA ILE A 296 -9.23 15.24 11.67
C ILE A 296 -10.34 14.18 11.51
N SER A 297 -10.09 13.10 10.78
CA SER A 297 -11.02 11.98 10.60
C SER A 297 -11.07 11.01 11.80
N ILE A 298 -10.10 11.08 12.72
CA ILE A 298 -10.20 10.42 14.05
C ILE A 298 -11.36 11.05 14.82
N GLY A 299 -11.60 12.36 14.65
CA GLY A 299 -12.81 13.07 15.06
C GLY A 299 -14.13 12.42 14.57
N SER A 300 -14.12 11.74 13.42
CA SER A 300 -15.29 10.99 12.92
C SER A 300 -15.34 9.52 13.35
N GLY A 301 -14.38 9.03 14.16
CA GLY A 301 -14.35 7.67 14.69
C GLY A 301 -13.71 6.64 13.75
N TRP A 302 -12.51 6.94 13.26
CA TRP A 302 -11.65 6.03 12.48
C TRP A 302 -12.20 5.62 11.09
N GLU A 303 -12.89 6.50 10.38
CA GLU A 303 -13.17 6.26 8.96
C GLU A 303 -11.85 6.25 8.16
N TRP A 304 -11.42 5.06 7.77
CA TRP A 304 -10.27 4.87 6.90
C TRP A 304 -10.65 5.24 5.45
N PRO A 305 -9.79 5.97 4.72
CA PRO A 305 -10.07 6.38 3.34
C PRO A 305 -10.18 5.18 2.40
N SER A 306 -11.05 5.27 1.39
CA SER A 306 -11.01 4.37 0.23
C SER A 306 -9.99 4.92 -0.77
N PRO A 307 -8.86 4.24 -1.04
CA PRO A 307 -7.82 4.83 -1.88
C PRO A 307 -8.09 4.68 -3.39
N ILE A 308 -7.51 5.58 -4.17
CA ILE A 308 -7.50 5.56 -5.63
C ILE A 308 -6.13 5.12 -6.13
N SER A 309 -6.10 4.01 -6.87
CA SER A 309 -4.94 3.58 -7.64
C SER A 309 -5.15 3.90 -9.14
N HIS A 310 -4.08 4.14 -9.88
CA HIS A 310 -4.19 4.46 -11.31
C HIS A 310 -2.97 4.08 -12.14
N ALA A 311 -3.18 3.85 -13.45
CA ALA A 311 -2.10 3.76 -14.41
C ALA A 311 -1.41 5.12 -14.59
N TRP A 312 -0.18 5.11 -15.10
CA TRP A 312 0.46 6.34 -15.56
C TRP A 312 0.05 6.67 -16.99
N VAL A 313 0.25 7.93 -17.38
CA VAL A 313 0.17 8.39 -18.77
C VAL A 313 1.55 8.91 -19.18
N ASP A 314 1.81 9.01 -20.48
CA ASP A 314 3.06 9.62 -20.94
C ASP A 314 3.14 11.09 -20.53
N GLU A 315 4.36 11.56 -20.29
CA GLU A 315 4.62 12.94 -19.87
C GLU A 315 4.08 14.00 -20.85
N LYS A 316 4.11 13.68 -22.16
CA LYS A 316 3.47 14.49 -23.22
C LYS A 316 1.96 14.66 -23.05
N ASP A 317 1.29 13.72 -22.38
CA ASP A 317 -0.15 13.63 -22.13
C ASP A 317 -0.52 14.00 -20.68
N ARG A 318 0.48 14.32 -19.85
CA ARG A 318 0.36 14.77 -18.46
C ARG A 318 0.39 16.30 -18.39
N MET A 319 -0.23 16.86 -17.36
CA MET A 319 -0.07 18.26 -16.96
C MET A 319 0.00 18.38 -15.44
N ASP A 320 0.72 19.39 -14.99
CA ASP A 320 1.02 19.59 -13.58
C ASP A 320 0.14 20.76 -13.06
N VAL A 321 -0.90 20.43 -12.28
CA VAL A 321 -2.00 21.35 -11.94
C VAL A 321 -1.83 21.96 -10.56
N TRP A 322 -1.77 23.29 -10.48
CA TRP A 322 -1.88 24.04 -9.22
C TRP A 322 -3.35 24.20 -8.83
N THR A 323 -3.77 23.57 -7.73
CA THR A 323 -5.18 23.48 -7.33
C THR A 323 -5.41 23.94 -5.89
N PRO A 324 -6.53 24.62 -5.56
CA PRO A 324 -6.94 24.85 -4.18
C PRO A 324 -7.10 23.55 -3.36
N ILE A 325 -7.33 22.40 -4.03
CA ILE A 325 -7.60 21.11 -3.38
C ILE A 325 -6.45 20.69 -2.43
N ASN A 326 -5.19 20.92 -2.79
CA ASN A 326 -4.03 20.69 -1.92
C ASN A 326 -3.43 22.01 -1.37
N GLY A 327 -4.25 23.05 -1.21
CA GLY A 327 -3.80 24.38 -0.76
C GLY A 327 -2.81 25.07 -1.72
N LYS A 328 -2.62 24.55 -2.93
CA LYS A 328 -1.53 24.90 -3.86
C LYS A 328 -0.12 24.69 -3.26
N GLU A 329 0.04 23.75 -2.32
CA GLU A 329 1.35 23.42 -1.73
C GLU A 329 2.30 22.70 -2.70
N TRP A 330 1.79 22.09 -3.77
CA TRP A 330 2.58 21.48 -4.84
C TRP A 330 1.74 21.35 -6.13
N PRO A 331 2.37 21.25 -7.32
CA PRO A 331 1.66 20.90 -8.53
C PRO A 331 1.19 19.42 -8.50
N VAL A 332 -0.01 19.16 -9.01
CA VAL A 332 -0.64 17.82 -9.03
C VAL A 332 -0.54 17.23 -10.44
N PRO A 333 0.30 16.21 -10.68
CA PRO A 333 0.46 15.60 -12.00
C PRO A 333 -0.75 14.73 -12.41
N ILE A 334 -1.53 15.17 -13.39
CA ILE A 334 -2.71 14.45 -13.91
C ILE A 334 -2.73 14.37 -15.45
N PRO A 335 -3.53 13.50 -16.09
CA PRO A 335 -3.72 13.54 -17.54
C PRO A 335 -4.38 14.83 -18.03
N LYS A 336 -3.97 15.35 -19.20
CA LYS A 336 -4.46 16.61 -19.81
C LYS A 336 -5.97 16.66 -20.08
N ASP A 337 -6.60 15.49 -20.18
CA ASP A 337 -8.03 15.26 -20.42
C ASP A 337 -8.80 14.82 -19.16
N ALA A 338 -8.14 14.78 -18.00
CA ALA A 338 -8.74 14.48 -16.71
C ALA A 338 -9.06 15.75 -15.91
N ASN A 339 -9.94 15.64 -14.92
CA ASN A 339 -10.27 16.74 -14.02
C ASN A 339 -10.60 16.20 -12.61
N LEU A 340 -9.99 16.79 -11.58
CA LEU A 340 -10.14 16.35 -10.19
C LEU A 340 -11.59 16.44 -9.70
N ASN A 341 -12.37 17.42 -10.13
CA ASN A 341 -13.77 17.53 -9.72
C ASN A 341 -14.66 16.45 -10.37
N LEU A 342 -14.30 15.93 -11.56
CA LEU A 342 -15.00 14.78 -12.16
C LEU A 342 -14.69 13.49 -11.40
N ILE A 343 -13.42 13.27 -11.02
CA ILE A 343 -12.99 12.16 -10.16
C ILE A 343 -13.73 12.23 -8.82
N ARG A 344 -13.81 13.41 -8.20
CA ARG A 344 -14.57 13.67 -6.97
C ARG A 344 -16.05 13.25 -7.09
N ILE A 345 -16.73 13.64 -8.18
CA ILE A 345 -18.12 13.25 -8.44
C ILE A 345 -18.25 11.73 -8.57
N GLU A 346 -17.30 11.05 -9.22
CA GLU A 346 -17.26 9.59 -9.34
C GLU A 346 -17.06 8.91 -7.97
N MET A 347 -16.16 9.40 -7.12
CA MET A 347 -15.94 8.84 -5.78
C MET A 347 -17.16 9.02 -4.87
N LEU A 348 -17.76 10.21 -4.86
CA LEU A 348 -19.02 10.48 -4.13
C LEU A 348 -20.16 9.59 -4.65
N ARG A 349 -20.19 9.27 -5.95
CA ARG A 349 -21.12 8.31 -6.55
C ARG A 349 -20.90 6.85 -6.14
N LEU A 350 -19.71 6.51 -5.65
CA LEU A 350 -19.40 5.22 -5.02
C LEU A 350 -19.69 5.21 -3.50
N GLY A 351 -20.13 6.34 -2.92
CA GLY A 351 -20.40 6.47 -1.49
C GLY A 351 -19.16 6.79 -0.64
N VAL A 352 -18.06 7.23 -1.26
CA VAL A 352 -16.82 7.57 -0.55
C VAL A 352 -16.88 9.00 -0.01
N THR A 353 -16.61 9.16 1.28
CA THR A 353 -16.48 10.48 1.95
C THR A 353 -15.04 10.98 1.96
N TYR A 354 -14.11 10.11 2.35
CA TYR A 354 -12.67 10.37 2.40
C TYR A 354 -11.93 9.42 1.45
N THR A 355 -11.08 9.96 0.60
CA THR A 355 -10.24 9.19 -0.32
C THR A 355 -8.77 9.50 -0.10
N TRP A 356 -7.90 8.56 -0.46
CA TRP A 356 -6.46 8.79 -0.55
C TRP A 356 -6.02 8.66 -2.01
N LEU A 357 -5.23 9.61 -2.48
CA LEU A 357 -4.69 9.65 -3.84
C LEU A 357 -3.27 10.20 -3.73
N ASP A 358 -2.29 9.42 -4.18
CA ASP A 358 -0.85 9.68 -4.02
C ASP A 358 -0.47 11.10 -4.45
N VAL A 359 -0.86 11.52 -5.66
CA VAL A 359 -0.56 12.84 -6.23
C VAL A 359 -1.16 14.03 -5.46
N LEU A 360 -2.21 13.79 -4.65
CA LEU A 360 -2.85 14.80 -3.81
C LEU A 360 -2.45 14.73 -2.33
N CYS A 361 -2.10 13.55 -1.80
CA CYS A 361 -1.90 13.35 -0.36
C CYS A 361 -0.42 13.36 0.05
N LEU A 362 0.48 12.95 -0.85
CA LEU A 362 1.93 13.05 -0.70
C LEU A 362 2.43 14.32 -1.41
N ARG A 363 3.38 15.04 -0.78
CA ARG A 363 3.99 16.24 -1.36
C ARG A 363 4.68 15.90 -2.69
N GLN A 364 4.28 16.52 -3.79
CA GLN A 364 4.91 16.31 -5.10
C GLN A 364 6.04 17.31 -5.34
N LYS A 365 6.92 16.99 -6.29
CA LYS A 365 8.09 17.80 -6.66
C LYS A 365 7.66 19.13 -7.29
N GLY A 366 8.33 20.22 -6.90
CA GLY A 366 8.18 21.56 -7.48
C GLY A 366 7.20 22.46 -6.73
N GLY A 367 6.89 22.14 -5.48
CA GLY A 367 6.05 22.96 -4.60
C GLY A 367 6.84 23.98 -3.76
N PRO A 368 6.16 24.99 -3.17
CA PRO A 368 6.64 25.62 -1.95
C PRO A 368 6.97 24.56 -0.87
N ARG A 369 8.03 24.83 -0.11
CA ARG A 369 8.59 23.89 0.88
C ARG A 369 8.98 22.52 0.33
N GLU A 370 9.62 22.49 -0.85
CA GLU A 370 10.28 21.30 -1.42
C GLU A 370 11.27 20.64 -0.44
N ASP A 371 11.87 21.41 0.48
CA ASP A 371 12.71 20.91 1.58
C ASP A 371 12.02 19.84 2.43
N LEU A 372 10.72 20.00 2.71
CA LEU A 372 9.93 19.05 3.48
C LEU A 372 9.63 17.75 2.71
N ARG A 373 9.82 17.70 1.39
CA ARG A 373 9.40 16.54 0.58
C ARG A 373 10.20 15.28 0.95
N ALA A 374 11.50 15.41 1.17
CA ALA A 374 12.34 14.29 1.60
C ALA A 374 11.96 13.79 3.01
N GLU A 375 11.72 14.71 3.96
CA GLU A 375 11.33 14.38 5.34
C GLU A 375 9.93 13.73 5.41
N GLU A 376 8.97 14.23 4.63
CA GLU A 376 7.64 13.61 4.51
C GLU A 376 7.73 12.23 3.85
N TRP A 377 8.45 12.10 2.74
CA TRP A 377 8.54 10.85 1.98
C TRP A 377 9.25 9.74 2.76
N MET A 378 10.26 10.08 3.57
CA MET A 378 11.02 9.14 4.40
C MET A 378 10.11 8.28 5.30
N LEU A 379 9.02 8.86 5.79
CA LEU A 379 8.05 8.20 6.66
C LEU A 379 6.77 7.78 5.93
N ASP A 380 6.29 8.57 4.97
CA ASP A 380 4.97 8.37 4.36
C ASP A 380 5.00 7.44 3.14
N VAL A 381 6.10 7.37 2.38
CA VAL A 381 6.21 6.46 1.21
C VAL A 381 6.22 4.98 1.61
N PRO A 382 6.91 4.54 2.70
CA PRO A 382 6.82 3.17 3.19
C PRO A 382 5.42 2.74 3.65
N THR A 383 4.54 3.69 4.02
CA THR A 383 3.20 3.37 4.55
C THR A 383 2.12 3.28 3.48
N ILE A 384 2.43 3.52 2.20
CA ILE A 384 1.45 3.52 1.09
C ILE A 384 0.57 2.26 1.12
N GLY A 385 1.12 1.05 1.12
CA GLY A 385 0.34 -0.19 1.15
C GLY A 385 -0.55 -0.37 2.38
N ASN A 386 -0.21 0.27 3.51
CA ASN A 386 -1.05 0.26 4.70
C ASN A 386 -2.38 1.01 4.46
N VAL A 387 -2.37 2.03 3.59
CA VAL A 387 -3.58 2.74 3.16
C VAL A 387 -4.51 1.82 2.36
N TYR A 388 -3.94 0.94 1.53
CA TYR A 388 -4.67 -0.03 0.71
C TYR A 388 -5.06 -1.31 1.48
N LYS A 389 -4.39 -1.65 2.60
CA LYS A 389 -4.67 -2.87 3.38
C LYS A 389 -6.15 -2.92 3.80
N TRP A 390 -6.78 -4.05 3.50
CA TRP A 390 -8.17 -4.36 3.83
C TRP A 390 -9.26 -3.46 3.21
N GLN A 391 -8.91 -2.45 2.40
CA GLN A 391 -9.86 -1.50 1.82
C GLN A 391 -10.46 -1.95 0.49
N THR A 392 -11.58 -1.31 0.14
CA THR A 392 -12.10 -1.23 -1.23
C THR A 392 -11.33 -0.16 -2.00
N VAL A 393 -10.63 -0.55 -3.06
CA VAL A 393 -9.77 0.32 -3.89
C VAL A 393 -10.48 0.69 -5.18
N VAL A 394 -10.34 1.96 -5.59
CA VAL A 394 -10.92 2.45 -6.84
C VAL A 394 -9.80 2.60 -7.89
N ILE A 395 -9.89 1.88 -9.01
CA ILE A 395 -8.75 1.66 -9.92
C ILE A 395 -8.99 2.20 -11.33
N TYR A 396 -8.21 3.21 -11.73
CA TYR A 396 -8.22 3.78 -13.09
C TYR A 396 -7.15 3.12 -13.98
N LEU A 397 -7.48 2.01 -14.63
CA LEU A 397 -6.55 1.22 -15.45
C LEU A 397 -6.05 1.94 -16.73
N SER A 398 -6.78 2.96 -17.23
CA SER A 398 -6.40 3.75 -18.42
C SER A 398 -5.79 5.13 -18.09
N GLY A 399 -5.47 5.37 -16.81
CA GLY A 399 -4.94 6.64 -16.29
C GLY A 399 -5.97 7.40 -15.46
N LEU A 400 -5.51 8.12 -14.43
CA LEU A 400 -6.33 8.80 -13.43
C LEU A 400 -7.47 9.63 -14.05
N GLY A 401 -8.72 9.33 -13.69
CA GLY A 401 -9.92 10.03 -14.16
C GLY A 401 -10.34 9.75 -15.60
N ARG A 402 -9.55 9.04 -16.41
CA ARG A 402 -9.89 8.73 -17.80
C ARG A 402 -10.97 7.65 -17.90
N PRO A 403 -11.76 7.63 -18.99
CA PRO A 403 -12.61 6.49 -19.32
C PRO A 403 -11.77 5.22 -19.55
N LEU A 404 -12.24 4.09 -19.02
CA LEU A 404 -11.63 2.79 -19.25
C LEU A 404 -11.67 2.46 -20.75
N SER A 405 -10.49 2.26 -21.34
CA SER A 405 -10.33 1.94 -22.75
C SER A 405 -9.09 1.08 -22.99
N LEU A 406 -9.26 0.10 -23.87
CA LEU A 406 -8.19 -0.76 -24.37
C LEU A 406 -7.78 -0.29 -25.77
N LYS A 407 -6.47 -0.36 -26.03
CA LYS A 407 -5.81 -0.08 -27.31
C LYS A 407 -4.65 -1.05 -27.46
N GLU A 408 -4.21 -1.28 -28.69
CA GLU A 408 -3.09 -2.16 -28.97
C GLU A 408 -1.80 -1.69 -28.25
N GLY A 409 -1.13 -2.62 -27.55
CA GLY A 409 0.03 -2.33 -26.70
C GLY A 409 -0.28 -1.78 -25.30
N ASN A 410 -1.56 -1.60 -24.91
CA ASN A 410 -1.89 -1.02 -23.60
C ASN A 410 -1.52 -1.92 -22.41
N LEU A 411 -1.55 -3.25 -22.55
CA LEU A 411 -1.23 -4.18 -21.45
C LEU A 411 0.29 -4.41 -21.35
N GLU A 412 0.96 -4.29 -22.49
CA GLU A 412 2.38 -4.49 -22.72
C GLU A 412 3.19 -3.22 -22.37
N SER A 413 2.55 -2.06 -22.31
CA SER A 413 3.18 -0.76 -21.99
C SER A 413 3.76 -0.69 -20.58
N ASP A 414 4.94 -0.08 -20.43
CA ASP A 414 5.54 0.28 -19.15
C ASP A 414 4.69 1.30 -18.33
N ARG A 415 3.68 1.92 -18.94
CA ARG A 415 2.71 2.79 -18.25
C ARG A 415 1.50 2.02 -17.70
N CYS A 416 1.31 0.77 -18.12
CA CYS A 416 0.17 -0.05 -17.75
C CYS A 416 0.08 -0.27 -16.24
N TRP A 417 -1.14 -0.28 -15.71
CA TRP A 417 -1.39 -0.48 -14.28
C TRP A 417 -0.71 -1.74 -13.73
N PHE A 418 -0.92 -2.88 -14.40
CA PHE A 418 -0.39 -4.19 -13.99
C PHE A 418 1.15 -4.25 -14.00
N ARG A 419 1.81 -3.36 -14.74
CA ARG A 419 3.27 -3.32 -14.89
C ARG A 419 3.96 -2.28 -14.01
N ARG A 420 3.26 -1.40 -13.29
CA ARG A 420 3.88 -0.48 -12.32
C ARG A 420 4.37 -1.25 -11.08
N ALA A 421 5.53 -0.85 -10.54
CA ALA A 421 6.09 -1.42 -9.30
C ALA A 421 5.17 -1.15 -8.09
N TRP A 422 4.81 0.12 -7.87
CA TRP A 422 3.97 0.56 -6.75
C TRP A 422 2.62 -0.17 -6.67
N THR A 423 2.00 -0.48 -7.82
CA THR A 423 0.66 -1.10 -7.86
C THR A 423 0.60 -2.53 -7.29
N LEU A 424 1.75 -3.18 -7.02
CA LEU A 424 1.80 -4.48 -6.36
C LEU A 424 1.16 -4.46 -4.96
N GLN A 425 1.34 -3.37 -4.21
CA GLN A 425 0.72 -3.16 -2.89
C GLN A 425 -0.65 -2.44 -2.96
N GLU A 426 -1.02 -1.89 -4.12
CA GLU A 426 -2.24 -1.08 -4.30
C GLU A 426 -3.50 -1.92 -4.62
N VAL A 427 -3.43 -3.25 -4.47
CA VAL A 427 -4.53 -4.18 -4.81
C VAL A 427 -5.72 -4.14 -3.84
N GLY A 428 -5.46 -3.90 -2.55
CA GLY A 428 -6.45 -3.97 -1.46
C GLY A 428 -7.29 -5.26 -1.40
N ARG A 429 -8.41 -5.21 -0.67
CA ARG A 429 -9.30 -6.36 -0.41
C ARG A 429 -10.42 -6.51 -1.44
N GLU A 430 -10.96 -5.39 -1.88
CA GLU A 430 -12.01 -5.30 -2.88
C GLU A 430 -11.57 -4.27 -3.93
N ARG A 431 -12.02 -4.40 -5.19
CA ARG A 431 -11.69 -3.45 -6.26
C ARG A 431 -12.93 -2.98 -6.98
N ILE A 432 -12.94 -1.69 -7.33
CA ILE A 432 -13.92 -1.08 -8.22
C ILE A 432 -13.14 -0.49 -9.39
N ILE A 433 -13.33 -1.03 -10.60
CA ILE A 433 -12.73 -0.44 -11.80
C ILE A 433 -13.46 0.88 -12.11
N ALA A 434 -12.67 1.94 -12.29
CA ALA A 434 -13.13 3.31 -12.43
C ALA A 434 -12.99 3.81 -13.88
N GLY A 435 -13.70 4.89 -14.20
CA GLY A 435 -13.82 5.35 -15.59
C GLY A 435 -14.74 4.47 -16.44
N ASP A 436 -15.54 3.61 -15.81
CA ASP A 436 -16.39 2.60 -16.47
C ASP A 436 -17.46 3.23 -17.37
N THR A 437 -17.76 2.57 -18.50
CA THR A 437 -18.65 3.09 -19.56
C THR A 437 -19.58 2.00 -20.10
N PRO A 438 -20.81 2.35 -20.56
CA PRO A 438 -21.82 1.36 -20.96
C PRO A 438 -21.40 0.40 -22.09
N ASP A 439 -20.47 0.82 -22.92
CA ASP A 439 -19.92 0.07 -24.07
C ASP A 439 -18.45 -0.35 -23.80
N GLY A 440 -18.02 -0.35 -22.54
CA GLY A 440 -16.63 -0.51 -22.12
C GLY A 440 -16.20 -1.96 -21.85
N PRO A 441 -14.89 -2.21 -21.64
CA PRO A 441 -14.32 -3.55 -21.47
C PRO A 441 -14.95 -4.41 -20.34
N MET A 442 -15.50 -3.77 -19.30
CA MET A 442 -16.16 -4.43 -18.17
C MET A 442 -17.55 -5.01 -18.51
N HIS A 443 -18.10 -4.73 -19.69
CA HIS A 443 -19.46 -5.12 -20.07
C HIS A 443 -19.51 -6.06 -21.29
N ALA A 444 -18.36 -6.41 -21.87
CA ALA A 444 -18.28 -7.44 -22.88
C ALA A 444 -18.64 -8.83 -22.30
N GLU A 445 -19.38 -9.64 -23.04
CA GLU A 445 -19.61 -11.05 -22.70
C GLU A 445 -18.56 -11.96 -23.40
N PRO A 446 -18.09 -13.05 -22.75
CA PRO A 446 -17.17 -13.99 -23.38
C PRO A 446 -17.85 -14.77 -24.52
N VAL A 447 -17.09 -15.07 -25.57
CA VAL A 447 -17.57 -15.75 -26.79
C VAL A 447 -17.66 -17.28 -26.62
N ASP A 448 -17.02 -17.85 -25.60
CA ASP A 448 -17.08 -19.28 -25.29
C ASP A 448 -17.09 -19.57 -23.77
N ASP A 449 -17.38 -20.83 -23.40
CA ASP A 449 -17.30 -21.32 -22.01
C ASP A 449 -15.83 -21.45 -21.50
N ASN A 450 -14.82 -21.13 -22.31
CA ASN A 450 -13.40 -21.10 -21.90
C ASN A 450 -12.96 -19.72 -21.38
N GLY A 451 -13.81 -18.69 -21.46
CA GLY A 451 -13.49 -17.33 -21.06
C GLY A 451 -12.68 -16.54 -22.10
N ASN A 452 -12.72 -16.94 -23.37
CA ASN A 452 -12.22 -16.11 -24.46
C ASN A 452 -13.25 -15.02 -24.82
N TYR A 453 -12.77 -13.90 -25.36
CA TYR A 453 -13.57 -12.75 -25.80
C TYR A 453 -13.33 -12.47 -27.29
N GLU A 454 -14.03 -11.50 -27.86
CA GLU A 454 -13.93 -11.10 -29.28
C GLU A 454 -12.49 -10.80 -29.74
N THR A 455 -11.64 -10.31 -28.84
CA THR A 455 -10.21 -10.09 -29.11
C THR A 455 -9.30 -10.77 -28.08
N GLU A 456 -8.10 -11.12 -28.51
CA GLU A 456 -7.04 -11.64 -27.63
C GLU A 456 -6.67 -10.63 -26.53
N MET A 457 -6.58 -9.35 -26.87
CA MET A 457 -6.31 -8.26 -25.92
C MET A 457 -7.36 -8.17 -24.80
N LEU A 458 -8.66 -8.25 -25.15
CA LEU A 458 -9.75 -8.25 -24.17
C LEU A 458 -9.75 -9.53 -23.33
N THR A 459 -9.36 -10.67 -23.92
CA THR A 459 -9.16 -11.94 -23.23
C THR A 459 -8.00 -11.85 -22.22
N SER A 460 -6.88 -11.25 -22.59
CA SER A 460 -5.72 -11.04 -21.71
C SER A 460 -6.02 -10.04 -20.60
N PHE A 461 -6.78 -8.97 -20.88
CA PHE A 461 -7.27 -8.02 -19.88
C PHE A 461 -8.10 -8.71 -18.79
N HIS A 462 -9.11 -9.50 -19.18
CA HIS A 462 -9.95 -10.22 -18.21
C HIS A 462 -9.18 -11.29 -17.43
N LYS A 463 -8.19 -11.96 -18.05
CA LYS A 463 -7.29 -12.90 -17.36
C LYS A 463 -6.38 -12.20 -16.34
N GLN A 464 -5.90 -10.99 -16.63
CA GLN A 464 -5.12 -10.18 -15.68
C GLN A 464 -5.98 -9.72 -14.49
N LEU A 465 -7.26 -9.38 -14.72
CA LEU A 465 -8.21 -9.08 -13.63
C LEU A 465 -8.52 -10.31 -12.75
N GLU A 466 -8.81 -11.46 -13.35
CA GLU A 466 -9.04 -12.71 -12.61
C GLU A 466 -7.81 -13.11 -11.77
N HIS A 467 -6.61 -12.91 -12.32
CA HIS A 467 -5.36 -13.17 -11.59
C HIS A 467 -5.23 -12.30 -10.32
N MET A 468 -5.59 -11.01 -10.40
CA MET A 468 -5.60 -10.11 -9.22
C MET A 468 -6.54 -10.60 -8.12
N GLU A 469 -7.71 -11.15 -8.45
CA GLU A 469 -8.67 -11.64 -7.44
C GLU A 469 -8.05 -12.74 -6.55
N GLY A 470 -7.22 -13.60 -7.15
CA GLY A 470 -6.49 -14.66 -6.45
C GLY A 470 -5.39 -14.19 -5.48
N THR A 471 -4.75 -13.04 -5.72
CA THR A 471 -3.57 -12.56 -4.94
C THR A 471 -3.92 -12.07 -3.53
N THR A 472 -5.20 -12.08 -3.14
CA THR A 472 -5.73 -11.38 -1.95
C THR A 472 -5.50 -12.12 -0.62
N SER A 473 -4.61 -13.11 -0.56
CA SER A 473 -4.30 -13.90 0.65
C SER A 473 -2.79 -14.12 0.82
N SER A 474 -2.23 -13.54 1.90
CA SER A 474 -0.85 -13.73 2.40
C SER A 474 0.24 -13.72 1.32
N PHE A 475 0.87 -12.57 1.10
CA PHE A 475 2.03 -12.43 0.21
C PHE A 475 3.08 -13.52 0.49
N ARG A 476 3.41 -14.27 -0.56
CA ARG A 476 4.43 -15.33 -0.52
C ARG A 476 5.73 -14.75 -1.09
N LEU A 477 6.87 -15.05 -0.48
CA LEU A 477 8.11 -14.31 -0.69
C LEU A 477 8.55 -14.28 -2.16
N PHE A 478 8.78 -15.44 -2.75
CA PHE A 478 9.33 -15.57 -4.08
C PHE A 478 8.30 -15.32 -5.18
N ASP A 479 7.03 -15.64 -4.94
CA ASP A 479 5.93 -15.29 -5.84
C ASP A 479 5.81 -13.75 -5.94
N THR A 480 5.89 -13.03 -4.81
CA THR A 480 5.87 -11.55 -4.77
C THR A 480 7.11 -10.93 -5.44
N LEU A 481 8.28 -11.54 -5.27
CA LEU A 481 9.50 -11.10 -5.95
C LEU A 481 9.44 -11.35 -7.47
N ALA A 482 8.86 -12.47 -7.92
CA ALA A 482 8.65 -12.78 -9.34
C ALA A 482 7.64 -11.81 -10.00
N ASP A 483 6.60 -11.42 -9.26
CA ASP A 483 5.71 -10.33 -9.66
C ASP A 483 6.47 -9.01 -9.87
N MET A 484 7.43 -8.70 -8.98
CA MET A 484 8.27 -7.51 -9.11
C MET A 484 9.28 -7.61 -10.26
N GLN A 485 9.75 -8.80 -10.66
CA GLN A 485 10.63 -8.98 -11.83
C GLN A 485 10.04 -8.38 -13.11
N ASN A 486 8.72 -8.52 -13.29
CA ASN A 486 7.99 -8.08 -14.48
C ASN A 486 7.56 -6.59 -14.45
N ARG A 487 7.73 -5.92 -13.30
CA ARG A 487 7.27 -4.55 -13.04
C ARG A 487 8.37 -3.49 -13.22
N VAL A 488 7.96 -2.28 -13.57
CA VAL A 488 8.81 -1.12 -13.87
C VAL A 488 8.50 0.09 -12.96
N SER A 489 9.46 1.00 -12.86
CA SER A 489 9.38 2.22 -12.05
C SER A 489 10.18 3.37 -12.68
N THR A 490 10.05 4.58 -12.13
CA THR A 490 10.84 5.75 -12.56
C THR A 490 12.16 5.84 -11.79
N ASN A 491 12.13 5.68 -10.46
CA ASN A 491 13.33 5.47 -9.66
C ASN A 491 13.54 3.95 -9.48
N PRO A 492 14.73 3.37 -9.76
CA PRO A 492 15.01 1.96 -9.48
C PRO A 492 14.73 1.51 -8.04
N VAL A 493 14.88 2.40 -7.04
CA VAL A 493 14.61 2.10 -5.62
C VAL A 493 13.12 1.80 -5.36
N ASP A 494 12.19 2.37 -6.14
CA ASP A 494 10.75 2.12 -6.06
C ASP A 494 10.40 0.61 -6.14
N ARG A 495 11.19 -0.19 -6.86
CA ARG A 495 10.96 -1.64 -6.97
C ARG A 495 11.25 -2.36 -5.66
N VAL A 496 12.14 -1.82 -4.83
CA VAL A 496 12.43 -2.33 -3.49
C VAL A 496 11.43 -1.76 -2.48
N ALA A 497 11.15 -0.45 -2.55
CA ALA A 497 10.19 0.20 -1.66
C ALA A 497 8.75 -0.35 -1.85
N GLY A 498 8.38 -0.69 -3.09
CA GLY A 498 7.12 -1.37 -3.43
C GLY A 498 6.98 -2.80 -2.88
N LEU A 499 8.08 -3.41 -2.40
CA LEU A 499 8.06 -4.71 -1.71
C LEU A 499 7.97 -4.59 -0.18
N ALA A 500 8.31 -3.43 0.40
CA ALA A 500 8.41 -3.25 1.86
C ALA A 500 7.14 -3.67 2.60
N PHE A 501 6.00 -3.22 2.10
CA PHE A 501 4.70 -3.57 2.67
C PHE A 501 4.30 -5.04 2.41
N CYS A 502 4.54 -5.55 1.19
CA CYS A 502 4.17 -6.91 0.82
C CYS A 502 4.96 -7.97 1.61
N LEU A 503 6.22 -7.67 1.96
CA LEU A 503 7.10 -8.56 2.73
C LEU A 503 7.11 -8.22 4.23
N GLU A 504 6.14 -7.42 4.69
CA GLU A 504 5.94 -6.95 6.07
C GLU A 504 7.24 -6.46 6.76
N ALA A 505 8.07 -5.76 5.98
CA ALA A 505 9.44 -5.36 6.30
C ALA A 505 9.54 -3.81 6.36
N ASN A 506 9.23 -3.26 7.53
CA ASN A 506 9.09 -1.83 7.78
C ASN A 506 10.45 -1.09 7.80
N ARG A 507 10.71 -0.29 6.77
CA ARG A 507 11.91 0.54 6.60
C ARG A 507 11.56 1.98 6.24
N THR A 508 12.50 2.91 6.41
CA THR A 508 12.40 4.27 5.82
C THR A 508 12.58 4.24 4.30
N TYR A 509 12.32 5.37 3.62
CA TYR A 509 12.55 5.54 2.18
C TYR A 509 13.47 6.72 1.88
N HIS A 510 14.51 6.52 1.08
CA HIS A 510 15.42 7.59 0.65
C HIS A 510 15.66 7.50 -0.86
N GLU A 511 15.25 8.53 -1.62
CA GLU A 511 15.33 8.55 -3.09
C GLU A 511 16.74 8.31 -3.67
N SER A 512 17.77 8.61 -2.87
CA SER A 512 19.19 8.58 -3.24
C SER A 512 19.91 7.25 -2.95
N GLU A 513 19.20 6.23 -2.45
CA GLU A 513 19.77 4.89 -2.21
C GLU A 513 20.14 4.19 -3.52
N THR A 514 21.06 3.22 -3.44
CA THR A 514 21.11 2.20 -4.50
C THR A 514 20.06 1.11 -4.22
N PRO A 515 19.53 0.44 -5.26
CA PRO A 515 18.64 -0.69 -5.05
C PRO A 515 19.25 -1.85 -4.24
N GLU A 516 20.58 -2.01 -4.23
CA GLU A 516 21.26 -3.04 -3.43
C GLU A 516 21.29 -2.68 -1.94
N ASP A 517 21.54 -1.41 -1.61
CA ASP A 517 21.50 -0.93 -0.22
C ASP A 517 20.07 -1.00 0.32
N ALA A 518 19.10 -0.52 -0.46
CA ALA A 518 17.68 -0.60 -0.12
C ALA A 518 17.22 -2.07 0.06
N TRP A 519 17.68 -2.99 -0.80
CA TRP A 519 17.40 -4.43 -0.70
C TRP A 519 18.05 -5.04 0.55
N THR A 520 19.28 -4.64 0.87
CA THR A 520 19.96 -5.04 2.11
C THR A 520 19.19 -4.58 3.36
N VAL A 521 18.75 -3.32 3.41
CA VAL A 521 17.91 -2.82 4.52
C VAL A 521 16.57 -3.57 4.56
N LEU A 522 15.95 -3.84 3.41
CA LEU A 522 14.70 -4.59 3.33
C LEU A 522 14.83 -6.01 3.90
N VAL A 523 15.86 -6.78 3.53
CA VAL A 523 16.08 -8.14 4.09
C VAL A 523 16.48 -8.10 5.57
N ASN A 524 17.15 -7.03 6.03
CA ASN A 524 17.41 -6.79 7.44
C ASN A 524 16.12 -6.49 8.22
N ALA A 525 15.11 -5.85 7.60
CA ALA A 525 13.80 -5.56 8.18
C ALA A 525 12.78 -6.72 8.09
N MET A 526 12.99 -7.71 7.22
CA MET A 526 12.11 -8.88 7.09
C MET A 526 12.04 -9.73 8.37
N GLY A 527 10.85 -10.22 8.70
CA GLY A 527 10.67 -11.18 9.80
C GLY A 527 11.47 -12.48 9.60
N ASP A 528 11.91 -13.07 10.72
CA ASP A 528 12.80 -14.24 10.79
C ASP A 528 12.42 -15.43 9.90
N GLN A 529 11.12 -15.63 9.64
CA GLN A 529 10.59 -16.70 8.79
C GLN A 529 10.79 -16.41 7.30
N LEU A 530 10.66 -15.16 6.86
CA LEU A 530 10.95 -14.76 5.48
C LEU A 530 12.46 -14.86 5.21
N ARG A 531 13.29 -14.44 6.17
CA ARG A 531 14.75 -14.71 6.13
C ARG A 531 15.07 -16.20 6.08
N ALA A 532 14.32 -17.05 6.79
CA ALA A 532 14.47 -18.50 6.68
C ALA A 532 14.08 -19.05 5.29
N CYS A 533 13.02 -18.53 4.67
CA CYS A 533 12.68 -18.86 3.28
C CYS A 533 13.81 -18.48 2.31
N ILE A 534 14.45 -17.32 2.47
CA ILE A 534 15.68 -16.96 1.72
C ILE A 534 16.79 -18.00 1.93
N LEU A 535 17.08 -18.36 3.19
CA LEU A 535 18.16 -19.30 3.50
C LEU A 535 17.90 -20.69 2.88
N PHE A 536 16.71 -21.26 3.08
CA PHE A 536 16.39 -22.66 2.78
C PHE A 536 15.84 -22.93 1.38
N LEU A 537 15.27 -21.92 0.70
CA LEU A 537 14.62 -22.11 -0.61
C LEU A 537 15.43 -21.52 -1.78
N TYR A 538 16.06 -20.36 -1.61
CA TYR A 538 16.89 -19.77 -2.68
C TYR A 538 18.16 -20.61 -2.90
N PRO A 539 18.40 -21.18 -4.09
CA PRO A 539 19.42 -22.20 -4.31
C PRO A 539 20.81 -21.68 -4.67
N GLY A 540 20.92 -20.40 -5.04
CA GLY A 540 22.18 -19.74 -5.35
C GLY A 540 22.99 -19.33 -4.12
N VAL A 541 24.17 -18.77 -4.38
CA VAL A 541 25.04 -18.11 -3.38
C VAL A 541 24.98 -16.61 -3.62
N GLY A 542 24.94 -15.82 -2.56
CA GLY A 542 24.95 -14.36 -2.64
C GLY A 542 26.21 -13.81 -3.29
N LEU A 543 26.06 -12.91 -4.28
CA LEU A 543 27.19 -12.21 -4.87
C LEU A 543 27.76 -11.13 -3.93
N GLY A 544 26.92 -10.50 -3.11
CA GLY A 544 27.27 -9.43 -2.16
C GLY A 544 28.06 -9.88 -0.93
N CYS A 545 28.08 -9.07 0.13
CA CYS A 545 28.84 -9.38 1.35
C CYS A 545 28.30 -10.62 2.08
N LYS A 546 26.98 -10.72 2.27
CA LYS A 546 26.29 -11.90 2.83
C LYS A 546 26.07 -12.95 1.74
N LYS A 547 26.68 -14.12 1.86
CA LYS A 547 26.61 -15.26 0.93
C LYS A 547 25.35 -16.11 1.11
N TRP A 548 24.69 -16.03 2.25
CA TRP A 548 23.48 -16.79 2.55
C TRP A 548 22.22 -16.31 1.79
N ARG A 549 22.19 -15.05 1.35
CA ARG A 549 21.07 -14.36 0.68
C ARG A 549 21.45 -13.83 -0.72
N PRO A 550 20.51 -13.69 -1.67
CA PRO A 550 20.78 -13.10 -2.99
C PRO A 550 20.99 -11.58 -2.89
N THR A 551 21.74 -11.02 -3.85
CA THR A 551 21.72 -9.57 -4.14
C THR A 551 20.43 -9.18 -4.87
N TRP A 552 20.14 -7.88 -4.94
CA TRP A 552 19.04 -7.36 -5.74
C TRP A 552 19.17 -7.76 -7.21
N GLU A 553 20.37 -7.66 -7.79
CA GLU A 553 20.64 -8.11 -9.16
C GLU A 553 20.24 -9.58 -9.38
N GLN A 554 20.58 -10.47 -8.44
CA GLN A 554 20.18 -11.89 -8.53
C GLN A 554 18.67 -12.06 -8.42
N VAL A 555 18.01 -11.35 -7.48
CA VAL A 555 16.55 -11.39 -7.34
C VAL A 555 15.84 -10.92 -8.62
N MET A 556 16.42 -9.98 -9.36
CA MET A 556 15.79 -9.42 -10.57
C MET A 556 16.19 -10.11 -11.88
N THR A 557 17.13 -11.06 -11.87
CA THR A 557 17.66 -11.71 -13.09
C THR A 557 17.70 -13.25 -13.04
N GLU A 558 17.73 -13.87 -11.86
CA GLU A 558 17.73 -15.33 -11.73
C GLU A 558 16.29 -15.90 -11.61
N PRO A 559 16.05 -17.14 -12.06
CA PRO A 559 14.78 -17.82 -11.86
C PRO A 559 14.57 -18.15 -10.38
N LEU A 560 13.52 -17.58 -9.78
CA LEU A 560 13.20 -17.72 -8.37
C LEU A 560 12.55 -19.09 -8.05
N PRO A 561 12.77 -19.65 -6.84
CA PRO A 561 12.12 -20.89 -6.42
C PRO A 561 10.64 -20.66 -6.10
N ALA A 562 9.76 -21.57 -6.50
CA ALA A 562 8.34 -21.51 -6.14
C ALA A 562 8.13 -21.63 -4.61
N ASP A 563 7.22 -20.81 -4.05
CA ASP A 563 6.98 -20.74 -2.61
C ASP A 563 6.36 -22.02 -2.01
N VAL A 564 6.96 -22.47 -0.91
CA VAL A 564 6.62 -23.73 -0.24
C VAL A 564 6.87 -23.63 1.25
N ASP A 565 5.89 -24.03 2.06
CA ASP A 565 5.90 -23.92 3.53
C ASP A 565 7.21 -24.50 4.12
N CYS A 566 7.95 -23.63 4.84
CA CYS A 566 9.35 -23.84 5.23
C CYS A 566 9.69 -23.15 6.56
N ASP A 567 9.32 -23.78 7.68
CA ASP A 567 9.56 -23.18 9.01
C ASP A 567 11.04 -23.13 9.39
N GLY A 568 11.42 -21.99 9.96
CA GLY A 568 12.72 -21.70 10.55
C GLY A 568 12.76 -20.24 11.02
N PHE A 569 13.78 -19.88 11.79
CA PHE A 569 14.00 -18.50 12.22
C PHE A 569 15.45 -18.14 11.98
N ILE A 570 15.70 -17.16 11.11
CA ILE A 570 16.99 -16.48 11.02
C ILE A 570 16.81 -15.16 11.75
N ARG A 571 17.24 -15.13 13.01
CA ARG A 571 17.26 -13.88 13.78
C ARG A 571 18.52 -13.10 13.43
N ARG A 572 18.51 -11.82 13.78
CA ARG A 572 19.54 -10.86 13.39
C ARG A 572 19.93 -9.98 14.58
N ASP A 573 21.22 -9.67 14.66
CA ASP A 573 21.81 -8.68 15.55
C ASP A 573 22.19 -7.45 14.72
N ASP A 574 21.49 -6.33 14.94
CA ASP A 574 21.69 -5.10 14.17
C ASP A 574 22.85 -4.24 14.69
N GLU A 575 23.35 -4.46 15.91
CA GLU A 575 24.55 -3.77 16.42
C GLU A 575 25.82 -4.37 15.82
N MET A 576 25.84 -5.69 15.61
CA MET A 576 27.00 -6.43 15.08
C MET A 576 26.92 -6.72 13.57
N ASP A 577 25.78 -6.45 12.93
CA ASP A 577 25.42 -6.95 11.58
C ASP A 577 25.54 -8.49 11.46
N GLU A 578 25.15 -9.22 12.51
CA GLU A 578 25.26 -10.68 12.55
C GLU A 578 23.90 -11.37 12.37
N ASP A 579 23.71 -12.00 11.21
CA ASP A 579 22.61 -12.93 10.96
C ASP A 579 22.98 -14.32 11.51
N TRP A 580 22.08 -15.01 12.23
CA TRP A 580 22.38 -16.37 12.73
C TRP A 580 21.20 -17.34 12.66
N TYR A 581 21.56 -18.62 12.61
CA TYR A 581 20.64 -19.74 12.70
C TYR A 581 20.83 -20.53 14.00
N GLU A 582 19.72 -21.08 14.49
CA GLU A 582 19.68 -22.00 15.62
C GLU A 582 18.64 -23.11 15.33
N GLY A 583 19.09 -24.34 15.11
CA GLY A 583 18.21 -25.42 14.68
C GLY A 583 18.95 -26.71 14.33
N PRO A 584 18.29 -27.64 13.59
CA PRO A 584 18.92 -28.86 13.08
C PRO A 584 20.22 -28.59 12.30
N CYS A 585 21.29 -29.28 12.70
CA CYS A 585 22.59 -29.23 12.04
C CYS A 585 23.21 -30.62 11.93
N ILE A 586 23.87 -30.90 10.80
CA ILE A 586 24.73 -32.06 10.58
C ILE A 586 26.12 -31.51 10.27
N GLU A 587 27.08 -31.70 11.18
CA GLU A 587 28.42 -31.10 11.05
C GLU A 587 29.21 -31.63 9.85
N GLN A 588 29.08 -32.94 9.55
CA GLN A 588 29.77 -33.61 8.45
C GLN A 588 28.87 -34.62 7.72
N GLY A 589 28.36 -34.24 6.55
CA GLY A 589 27.67 -35.11 5.61
C GLY A 589 28.31 -35.11 4.23
N LEU A 590 28.64 -36.29 3.69
CA LEU A 590 29.13 -36.47 2.32
C LEU A 590 27.95 -36.37 1.35
N VAL A 591 27.88 -35.30 0.58
CA VAL A 591 26.90 -35.13 -0.51
C VAL A 591 27.52 -35.64 -1.80
N ARG A 592 26.78 -36.44 -2.58
CA ARG A 592 27.25 -36.98 -3.87
C ARG A 592 26.14 -37.15 -4.91
N GLY A 593 26.54 -37.28 -6.18
CA GLY A 593 25.64 -37.42 -7.34
C GLY A 593 25.18 -36.09 -7.98
N LEU A 594 25.30 -34.96 -7.29
CA LEU A 594 24.72 -33.67 -7.70
C LEU A 594 25.65 -32.74 -8.52
N LYS A 595 26.74 -33.28 -9.08
CA LYS A 595 27.75 -32.50 -9.83
C LYS A 595 27.31 -32.12 -11.24
N ALA A 596 26.61 -33.01 -11.94
CA ALA A 596 26.15 -32.75 -13.31
C ALA A 596 24.94 -31.81 -13.32
N ARG A 597 24.87 -30.91 -14.30
CA ARG A 597 23.62 -30.22 -14.66
C ARG A 597 22.74 -31.17 -15.47
N SER A 598 21.42 -31.03 -15.31
CA SER A 598 20.42 -31.68 -16.17
C SER A 598 19.79 -30.63 -17.08
N ALA A 599 18.91 -31.07 -17.98
CA ALA A 599 18.05 -30.13 -18.71
C ALA A 599 17.15 -29.36 -17.73
N GLU A 600 16.72 -28.18 -18.16
CA GLU A 600 15.85 -27.31 -17.37
C GLU A 600 14.52 -27.99 -17.04
N GLY A 601 13.95 -27.69 -15.87
CA GLY A 601 12.78 -28.38 -15.32
C GLY A 601 13.01 -29.80 -14.80
N ILE A 602 14.18 -30.43 -15.03
CA ILE A 602 14.47 -31.79 -14.54
C ILE A 602 15.11 -31.79 -13.14
N ASP A 603 14.45 -32.45 -12.20
CA ASP A 603 14.98 -32.77 -10.87
C ASP A 603 16.26 -33.59 -10.93
N ARG A 604 17.22 -33.26 -10.05
CA ARG A 604 18.44 -34.06 -9.89
C ARG A 604 18.43 -34.77 -8.56
N TYR A 605 18.90 -36.02 -8.58
CA TYR A 605 18.89 -36.92 -7.44
C TYR A 605 20.33 -37.29 -7.06
N GLY A 606 20.55 -37.48 -5.76
CA GLY A 606 21.84 -37.85 -5.21
C GLY A 606 21.71 -38.51 -3.85
N GLU A 607 22.82 -38.63 -3.16
CA GLU A 607 22.89 -39.24 -1.83
C GLU A 607 23.55 -38.30 -0.82
N LEU A 608 23.02 -38.29 0.40
CA LEU A 608 23.67 -37.76 1.60
C LEU A 608 24.13 -38.95 2.45
N VAL A 609 25.43 -39.07 2.69
CA VAL A 609 26.02 -40.12 3.53
C VAL A 609 26.60 -39.50 4.81
N VAL A 610 26.09 -39.94 5.96
CA VAL A 610 26.50 -39.49 7.30
C VAL A 610 27.02 -40.66 8.12
N LYS A 611 27.68 -40.37 9.25
CA LYS A 611 28.06 -41.36 10.27
C LYS A 611 27.38 -41.01 11.58
N ASP A 612 26.89 -42.01 12.30
CA ASP A 612 26.44 -41.85 13.69
C ASP A 612 27.62 -41.94 14.68
N ALA A 613 27.29 -41.88 15.99
CA ALA A 613 28.27 -41.94 17.07
C ALA A 613 29.05 -43.27 17.13
N ASP A 614 28.44 -44.37 16.67
CA ASP A 614 29.08 -45.69 16.55
C ASP A 614 29.93 -45.81 15.26
N GLY A 615 29.94 -44.77 14.42
CA GLY A 615 30.65 -44.72 13.14
C GLY A 615 29.93 -45.45 12.00
N MET A 616 28.71 -45.96 12.22
CA MET A 616 27.92 -46.64 11.20
C MET A 616 27.46 -45.63 10.13
N ARG A 617 27.60 -46.04 8.87
CA ARG A 617 27.27 -45.18 7.72
C ARG A 617 25.79 -45.29 7.37
N HIS A 618 25.09 -44.17 7.41
CA HIS A 618 23.71 -44.05 6.95
C HIS A 618 23.67 -43.24 5.66
N THR A 619 22.99 -43.77 4.64
CA THR A 619 22.81 -43.13 3.33
C THR A 619 21.35 -42.75 3.14
N PHE A 620 21.09 -41.51 2.73
CA PHE A 620 19.76 -40.93 2.52
C PHE A 620 19.60 -40.39 1.10
N ASN A 621 18.42 -40.58 0.51
CA ASN A 621 18.12 -40.06 -0.83
C ASN A 621 17.83 -38.55 -0.78
N ILE A 622 18.52 -37.77 -1.61
CA ILE A 622 18.35 -36.31 -1.71
C ILE A 622 17.94 -35.89 -3.13
N ARG A 623 17.21 -34.78 -3.22
CA ARG A 623 16.67 -34.18 -4.45
C ARG A 623 16.98 -32.69 -4.51
N VAL A 624 17.27 -32.16 -5.69
CA VAL A 624 17.35 -30.71 -5.97
C VAL A 624 16.49 -30.35 -7.18
N THR A 625 15.78 -29.22 -7.06
CA THR A 625 14.90 -28.65 -8.09
C THR A 625 15.56 -27.56 -8.94
N HIS A 626 16.91 -27.47 -8.91
CA HIS A 626 17.69 -26.39 -9.53
C HIS A 626 18.98 -26.93 -10.19
N GLN A 627 19.61 -26.13 -11.05
CA GLN A 627 20.79 -26.52 -11.84
C GLN A 627 22.14 -25.95 -11.32
N PHE A 628 22.17 -25.33 -10.14
CA PHE A 628 23.43 -25.03 -9.43
C PHE A 628 24.17 -26.33 -9.08
N PRO A 629 25.43 -26.54 -9.55
CA PRO A 629 26.14 -27.79 -9.35
C PRO A 629 26.66 -27.91 -7.91
N ILE A 630 26.46 -29.08 -7.29
CA ILE A 630 27.01 -29.38 -5.96
C ILE A 630 28.08 -30.45 -6.15
N LEU A 631 29.32 -30.17 -5.72
CA LEU A 631 30.44 -31.10 -5.87
C LEU A 631 30.31 -32.29 -4.91
N GLU A 632 31.00 -33.39 -5.19
CA GLU A 632 31.10 -34.51 -4.25
C GLU A 632 32.15 -34.18 -3.18
N ALA A 633 31.68 -33.87 -1.97
CA ALA A 633 32.51 -33.53 -0.82
C ALA A 633 31.74 -33.71 0.50
N ALA A 634 32.46 -33.69 1.61
CA ALA A 634 31.88 -33.54 2.94
C ALA A 634 31.53 -32.06 3.19
N TYR A 635 30.31 -31.81 3.64
CA TYR A 635 29.76 -30.50 3.93
C TYR A 635 29.12 -30.46 5.32
N THR A 636 28.93 -29.26 5.84
CA THR A 636 27.99 -29.00 6.94
C THR A 636 26.62 -28.75 6.34
N LEU A 637 25.56 -29.26 6.99
CA LEU A 637 24.19 -29.06 6.55
C LEU A 637 23.32 -28.46 7.65
N LEU A 638 22.64 -27.36 7.34
CA LEU A 638 21.63 -26.74 8.21
C LEU A 638 20.24 -27.21 7.75
N GLY A 639 19.43 -27.76 8.63
CA GLY A 639 18.12 -28.31 8.29
C GLY A 639 16.96 -27.47 8.81
N SER A 640 16.02 -27.13 7.94
CA SER A 640 14.73 -26.56 8.37
C SER A 640 13.98 -27.50 9.33
N PHE A 641 13.08 -26.97 10.15
CA PHE A 641 12.26 -27.77 11.08
C PHE A 641 10.76 -27.51 10.85
N THR A 642 9.90 -28.01 11.74
CA THR A 642 8.47 -27.70 11.72
C THR A 642 8.02 -27.22 13.09
N MET A 643 7.17 -26.19 13.15
CA MET A 643 6.55 -25.67 14.38
C MET A 643 5.37 -26.53 14.89
N SER A 644 5.24 -27.76 14.38
CA SER A 644 4.16 -28.69 14.78
C SER A 644 4.37 -29.29 16.18
N TRP A 645 3.33 -29.92 16.71
CA TRP A 645 3.25 -30.52 18.05
C TRP A 645 4.36 -31.53 18.44
N ASP A 646 5.21 -31.97 17.51
CA ASP A 646 6.51 -32.57 17.82
C ASP A 646 7.64 -31.65 17.32
N PRO A 647 8.24 -30.83 18.19
CA PRO A 647 9.34 -29.92 17.84
C PRO A 647 10.58 -30.62 17.27
N LYS A 648 10.67 -31.96 17.35
CA LYS A 648 11.85 -32.73 16.96
C LYS A 648 11.81 -33.18 15.49
N GLU A 649 10.68 -33.16 14.79
CA GLU A 649 10.66 -33.51 13.36
C GLU A 649 11.45 -32.49 12.52
N VAL A 650 12.36 -32.97 11.67
CA VAL A 650 13.08 -32.15 10.70
C VAL A 650 12.24 -31.98 9.44
N SER A 651 12.29 -30.78 8.84
CA SER A 651 11.59 -30.48 7.61
C SER A 651 12.38 -30.95 6.38
N LYS A 652 11.80 -30.72 5.21
CA LYS A 652 12.25 -31.27 3.93
C LYS A 652 13.44 -30.54 3.32
N PHE A 653 13.78 -29.33 3.76
CA PHE A 653 14.85 -28.50 3.17
C PHE A 653 16.10 -28.45 4.04
N TRP A 654 17.26 -28.51 3.39
CA TRP A 654 18.57 -28.43 4.03
C TRP A 654 19.50 -27.52 3.20
N VAL A 655 20.20 -26.61 3.85
CA VAL A 655 21.29 -25.83 3.25
C VAL A 655 22.54 -26.71 3.21
N VAL A 656 23.31 -26.64 2.13
CA VAL A 656 24.65 -27.24 2.02
C VAL A 656 25.67 -26.12 2.06
N GLY A 657 26.69 -26.24 2.91
CA GLY A 657 27.71 -25.22 3.08
C GLY A 657 28.94 -25.68 3.84
N ARG A 658 29.77 -24.73 4.25
CA ARG A 658 31.02 -24.95 5.00
C ARG A 658 30.96 -24.25 6.35
N SER A 659 31.12 -25.01 7.44
CA SER A 659 31.38 -24.42 8.76
C SER A 659 32.86 -24.04 8.92
N PHE A 660 33.12 -22.92 9.56
CA PHE A 660 34.44 -22.50 10.05
C PHE A 660 34.56 -22.76 11.57
N PRO A 661 35.79 -22.80 12.14
CA PRO A 661 36.00 -23.13 13.56
C PRO A 661 35.34 -22.15 14.55
N ASP A 662 35.05 -20.93 14.09
CA ASP A 662 34.40 -19.83 14.81
C ASP A 662 32.86 -19.83 14.70
N GLN A 663 32.27 -20.99 14.38
CA GLN A 663 30.82 -21.19 14.22
C GLN A 663 30.17 -20.43 13.05
N ARG A 664 30.97 -19.80 12.16
CA ARG A 664 30.47 -19.17 10.93
C ARG A 664 30.20 -20.21 9.83
N PHE A 665 29.25 -19.93 8.94
CA PHE A 665 28.78 -20.85 7.91
C PHE A 665 28.61 -20.15 6.54
N GLU A 666 29.37 -20.59 5.54
CA GLU A 666 29.24 -20.17 4.14
C GLU A 666 28.25 -21.08 3.40
N LYS A 667 27.13 -20.50 2.93
CA LYS A 667 26.15 -21.19 2.06
C LYS A 667 26.77 -21.49 0.69
N LEU A 668 26.50 -22.69 0.17
CA LEU A 668 26.90 -23.10 -1.18
C LEU A 668 25.72 -23.50 -2.07
N SER A 669 24.68 -24.15 -1.53
CA SER A 669 23.40 -24.37 -2.20
C SER A 669 22.35 -24.95 -1.22
N VAL A 670 21.24 -25.49 -1.73
CA VAL A 670 20.20 -26.17 -0.94
C VAL A 670 19.94 -27.58 -1.48
N ILE A 671 19.41 -28.48 -0.65
CA ILE A 671 18.96 -29.83 -1.01
C ILE A 671 17.65 -30.17 -0.29
N ARG A 672 16.93 -31.18 -0.80
CA ARG A 672 15.66 -31.65 -0.21
C ARG A 672 15.72 -33.14 0.14
N ILE A 673 15.23 -33.50 1.33
CA ILE A 673 14.90 -34.88 1.73
C ILE A 673 13.36 -34.97 1.75
N PRO A 674 12.71 -35.28 0.61
CA PRO A 674 11.25 -35.20 0.50
C PRO A 674 10.54 -36.28 1.34
N ASP A 675 11.10 -37.49 1.37
CA ASP A 675 10.49 -38.65 2.01
C ASP A 675 10.42 -38.50 3.55
N LYS A 676 9.24 -38.82 4.12
CA LYS A 676 8.98 -38.65 5.56
C LYS A 676 9.52 -39.82 6.40
N VAL A 677 9.65 -41.02 5.84
CA VAL A 677 10.29 -42.16 6.50
C VAL A 677 11.79 -41.91 6.61
N GLU A 678 12.41 -41.40 5.54
CA GLU A 678 13.82 -41.01 5.52
C GLU A 678 14.15 -39.92 6.54
N ARG A 679 13.35 -38.86 6.64
CA ARG A 679 13.52 -37.83 7.69
C ARG A 679 13.34 -38.39 9.09
N LYS A 680 12.37 -39.29 9.30
CA LYS A 680 12.21 -40.03 10.57
C LYS A 680 13.31 -41.06 10.83
N ARG A 681 14.10 -41.46 9.82
CA ARG A 681 15.29 -42.30 9.98
C ARG A 681 16.49 -41.43 10.35
N LEU A 682 16.72 -40.33 9.64
CA LEU A 682 17.79 -39.35 9.90
C LEU A 682 17.79 -38.85 11.35
N ASN A 683 16.62 -38.46 11.88
CA ASN A 683 16.45 -38.08 13.29
C ASN A 683 16.80 -39.19 14.29
N ARG A 684 16.57 -40.47 13.93
CA ARG A 684 16.86 -41.62 14.80
C ARG A 684 18.31 -42.10 14.74
N CYS A 685 19.08 -41.67 13.74
CA CYS A 685 20.52 -41.92 13.65
C CYS A 685 21.37 -41.03 14.59
N GLY A 686 20.77 -40.10 15.35
CA GLY A 686 21.49 -39.26 16.32
C GLY A 686 22.42 -38.18 15.71
N VAL A 687 22.56 -38.14 14.38
CA VAL A 687 23.47 -37.23 13.65
C VAL A 687 23.03 -35.77 13.63
N VAL A 688 21.77 -35.49 13.98
CA VAL A 688 21.18 -34.15 13.91
C VAL A 688 21.33 -33.45 15.25
N GLN A 689 22.29 -32.53 15.32
CA GLN A 689 22.48 -31.63 16.45
C GLN A 689 21.42 -30.50 16.42
N ARG A 690 21.15 -29.89 17.59
CA ARG A 690 20.22 -28.75 17.77
C ARG A 690 20.73 -27.85 18.89
N GLY A 691 20.28 -26.59 18.94
CA GLY A 691 20.67 -25.62 19.98
C GLY A 691 22.09 -25.05 19.81
N LYS A 692 22.70 -25.21 18.64
CA LYS A 692 23.98 -24.60 18.28
C LYS A 692 23.71 -23.28 17.55
N LYS A 693 24.19 -22.15 18.08
CA LYS A 693 24.24 -20.87 17.36
C LYS A 693 25.22 -21.02 16.20
N ILE A 694 24.80 -20.65 14.99
CA ILE A 694 25.61 -20.74 13.77
C ILE A 694 25.44 -19.42 13.01
N TYR A 695 26.52 -18.66 12.88
CA TYR A 695 26.52 -17.35 12.23
C TYR A 695 26.57 -17.52 10.72
N LEU A 696 25.79 -16.75 9.97
CA LEU A 696 25.69 -16.87 8.52
C LEU A 696 26.63 -15.87 7.83
N LEU A 697 27.44 -16.39 6.90
CA LEU A 697 28.32 -15.61 6.03
C LEU A 697 27.63 -15.18 4.73
#